data_AF-S6G8W3-F1
#
_entry.id   AF-S6G8W3-F1
#
_cell.length_a   1.000
_cell.length_b   1.000
_cell.length_c   1.000
_cell.angle_alpha   90.00
_cell.angle_beta   90.00
_cell.angle_gamma   90.00
#
_symmetry.space_group_name_H-M   'P 1'
#
loop_
_entity.id
_entity.type
_entity.pdbx_description
1 polymer ?
#
loop_
_entity_poly.entity_id
_entity_poly.type
_entity_poly.pdbx_seq_one_letter_code
_entity_poly.pdbx_strand_id
1 'polypeptide(L)'
;MKLTWKTISLIIGTNAVSATSVGTGITLLNNNSQKIESIDLSTLNIEKDLGWINESDKTVEKLILLIKQKNPKTNFNFSKLNLVIKDNTVIIKPIKNDKTYKGQIAFTFYIPTSEEIIINKIKSIWDLEFKDRFRGKNRWDLPSKKTILKTLSDRLIKNKLNNIKINYLEDGLEDDKPKENETLKFIYKDNNIELNIGMFNNQKRKHTYKDDITKKEVIKIGYFINSNGKFQIQKFNKVTQKVPDSLPSVIEDLSKAFYDNKNAFIIGIQNWDTSNVTNMSELFSRAEKFNQDISMWSTSNVTDMSEMFSSAYSFNQNINTKITVKEDQTSYKVWDVSNVTNMKGMFSSARKFNQDISDWDTSKVTNMSGMFSSTDSFIKNISCWDTSNVTDMSGMFRDATNFNQDISKKKIWIDRWTYYYAWDTSKVTDMSEMFYNTREFNQDISNWNTSNVTNMRGMFRDAEKFNQDISKKEIRRCGPETYYAWDTSKVTDMREMFSRTENFNQDISNWDTSNVTDMKEMFKDAENFNQNLKNWDTFKVTDMSGMFYGAKKFNGDISNWDTSNVTNMKSMFYDATEFNQDISKKEAWSYRRRYHYAWDTSKVWNMAEMFKNCLSFNQQLNNWDVSNVTDMQEMFYGAKKFNKPLNDWNTSKVKNMKSMFEEATDFNQNISNWEVNQVKNYSDFNKNSNLEEKNIPSFKK
;
A
#
# COMPACT_ATOMS: atom_id res chain seq x y z
N MET A 1 -1.23 68.53 3.76
CA MET A 1 0.04 68.05 4.35
C MET A 1 -0.13 66.58 4.74
N LYS A 2 0.76 65.71 4.23
CA LYS A 2 1.11 64.33 4.66
C LYS A 2 0.08 63.17 4.54
N LEU A 3 0.55 62.11 3.84
CA LEU A 3 0.60 60.67 4.18
C LEU A 3 -0.66 60.03 4.81
N THR A 4 -1.12 58.83 4.47
CA THR A 4 -0.39 57.55 4.25
C THR A 4 -1.41 56.49 3.78
N TRP A 5 -0.97 55.51 2.96
CA TRP A 5 -1.74 54.33 2.48
C TRP A 5 -2.99 54.64 1.61
N LYS A 6 -3.16 53.93 0.49
CA LYS A 6 -4.47 53.35 0.08
C LYS A 6 -4.40 52.59 -1.24
N THR A 7 -4.90 51.36 -1.18
CA THR A 7 -5.79 50.76 -2.17
C THR A 7 -6.92 51.72 -2.56
N ILE A 8 -7.14 51.92 -3.86
CA ILE A 8 -8.48 52.13 -4.43
C ILE A 8 -8.61 51.18 -5.62
N SER A 9 -9.57 50.26 -5.51
CA SER A 9 -10.17 49.55 -6.63
C SER A 9 -11.17 50.48 -7.34
N LEU A 10 -11.19 50.46 -8.68
CA LEU A 10 -12.37 50.60 -9.57
C LEU A 10 -11.83 50.42 -11.01
N ILE A 11 -12.12 49.37 -11.79
CA ILE A 11 -13.38 48.95 -12.44
C ILE A 11 -13.90 49.97 -13.48
N ILE A 12 -13.83 49.51 -14.74
CA ILE A 12 -14.59 49.85 -15.97
C ILE A 12 -14.31 51.20 -16.65
N GLY A 13 -14.13 51.15 -17.98
CA GLY A 13 -14.46 52.29 -18.84
C GLY A 13 -13.63 52.39 -20.12
N THR A 14 -14.06 51.67 -21.15
CA THR A 14 -13.79 51.99 -22.56
C THR A 14 -14.19 53.44 -22.89
N ASN A 15 -13.40 54.10 -23.75
CA ASN A 15 -13.77 55.05 -24.82
C ASN A 15 -12.60 56.03 -25.06
N ALA A 16 -11.92 55.95 -26.20
CA ALA A 16 -12.28 56.58 -27.47
C ALA A 16 -12.07 58.11 -27.46
N VAL A 17 -10.94 58.49 -28.08
CA VAL A 17 -10.65 59.64 -28.95
C VAL A 17 -11.69 60.76 -29.06
N SER A 18 -11.27 62.00 -28.81
CA SER A 18 -11.28 63.14 -29.77
C SER A 18 -10.86 64.43 -29.05
N ALA A 19 -9.86 65.16 -29.59
CA ALA A 19 -9.99 66.51 -30.18
C ALA A 19 -10.45 67.59 -29.17
N THR A 20 -9.86 68.79 -29.00
CA THR A 20 -9.16 69.69 -29.93
C THR A 20 -8.64 70.88 -29.09
N SER A 21 -7.52 71.49 -29.51
CA SER A 21 -7.18 72.95 -29.57
C SER A 21 -7.69 73.92 -28.45
N VAL A 22 -7.00 74.97 -27.99
CA VAL A 22 -6.14 76.01 -28.60
C VAL A 22 -5.36 76.70 -27.44
N GLY A 23 -4.31 77.46 -27.78
CA GLY A 23 -3.41 78.26 -26.92
C GLY A 23 -4.07 79.15 -25.85
N THR A 24 -3.32 79.72 -24.91
CA THR A 24 -2.24 80.71 -25.08
C THR A 24 -1.28 80.60 -23.88
N GLY A 25 0.04 80.64 -24.04
CA GLY A 25 0.78 81.87 -24.29
C GLY A 25 1.26 82.50 -22.97
N ILE A 26 2.46 82.13 -22.50
CA ILE A 26 3.31 83.01 -21.69
C ILE A 26 4.72 82.91 -22.24
N THR A 27 5.09 83.94 -22.98
CA THR A 27 6.46 84.35 -23.30
C THR A 27 7.19 84.72 -22.02
N LEU A 28 8.35 84.10 -21.78
CA LEU A 28 9.45 84.73 -21.07
C LEU A 28 10.65 84.72 -22.00
N LEU A 29 10.84 85.87 -22.65
CA LEU A 29 12.12 86.28 -23.22
C LEU A 29 13.14 86.25 -22.09
N ASN A 30 14.14 85.40 -22.22
CA ASN A 30 15.46 85.73 -21.73
C ASN A 30 16.44 85.52 -22.87
N ASN A 31 16.88 86.65 -23.43
CA ASN A 31 18.01 86.73 -24.33
C ASN A 31 19.25 86.24 -23.58
N ASN A 32 19.64 85.01 -23.87
CA ASN A 32 21.05 84.65 -23.95
C ASN A 32 21.15 83.66 -25.09
N SER A 33 22.03 83.98 -26.04
CA SER A 33 22.58 83.07 -27.04
C SER A 33 23.35 81.95 -26.35
N GLN A 34 22.67 81.10 -25.58
CA GLN A 34 23.19 79.78 -25.27
C GLN A 34 23.05 78.96 -26.54
N LYS A 35 24.19 78.64 -27.16
CA LYS A 35 24.34 77.48 -28.04
C LYS A 35 23.39 76.41 -27.53
N ILE A 36 22.48 75.90 -28.38
CA ILE A 36 21.89 74.59 -28.11
C ILE A 36 23.09 73.65 -28.06
N GLU A 37 23.58 73.36 -26.87
CA GLU A 37 24.66 72.42 -26.70
C GLU A 37 24.08 71.07 -27.07
N SER A 38 24.35 70.67 -28.31
CA SER A 38 24.08 69.33 -28.82
C SER A 38 24.50 68.32 -27.75
N ILE A 39 23.58 67.44 -27.37
CA ILE A 39 23.83 66.41 -26.36
C ILE A 39 24.94 65.50 -26.89
N ASP A 40 26.09 65.51 -26.23
CA ASP A 40 27.20 64.65 -26.62
C ASP A 40 26.96 63.23 -26.08
N LEU A 41 26.65 62.31 -27.00
CA LEU A 41 26.42 60.92 -26.65
C LEU A 41 27.65 60.29 -25.99
N SER A 42 28.86 60.75 -26.34
CA SER A 42 30.11 60.17 -25.83
C SER A 42 30.37 60.48 -24.35
N THR A 43 29.77 61.56 -23.83
CA THR A 43 29.95 62.01 -22.44
C THR A 43 28.83 61.55 -21.50
N LEU A 44 27.86 60.76 -22.01
CA LEU A 44 26.76 60.24 -21.19
C LEU A 44 27.27 59.18 -20.19
N ASN A 45 27.02 59.43 -18.90
CA ASN A 45 27.31 58.48 -17.82
C ASN A 45 26.07 57.62 -17.56
N ILE A 46 25.92 56.55 -18.34
CA ILE A 46 24.76 55.65 -18.35
C ILE A 46 25.22 54.20 -18.43
N GLU A 47 24.32 53.23 -18.19
CA GLU A 47 24.64 51.81 -18.29
C GLU A 47 24.89 51.43 -19.76
N LYS A 48 26.11 51.00 -20.06
CA LYS A 48 26.57 50.64 -21.41
C LYS A 48 26.57 49.14 -21.65
N ASP A 49 26.52 48.32 -20.60
CA ASP A 49 26.37 46.89 -20.71
C ASP A 49 24.88 46.50 -20.68
N LEU A 50 24.38 46.07 -21.84
CA LEU A 50 23.00 45.61 -21.98
C LEU A 50 22.80 44.21 -21.40
N GLY A 51 23.88 43.51 -21.07
CA GLY A 51 23.86 42.15 -20.56
C GLY A 51 23.60 41.13 -21.67
N TRP A 52 22.95 40.04 -21.30
CA TRP A 52 22.76 38.90 -22.19
C TRP A 52 21.54 39.08 -23.09
N ILE A 53 21.71 38.75 -24.37
CA ILE A 53 20.61 38.70 -25.34
C ILE A 53 20.66 37.38 -26.11
N ASN A 54 19.52 36.90 -26.60
CA ASN A 54 19.52 35.78 -27.54
C ASN A 54 19.97 36.26 -28.93
N GLU A 55 20.48 35.37 -29.77
CA GLU A 55 20.85 35.70 -31.16
C GLU A 55 19.64 36.26 -31.93
N SER A 56 18.43 35.72 -31.70
CA SER A 56 17.18 36.23 -32.27
C SER A 56 16.77 37.62 -31.79
N ASP A 57 17.43 38.13 -30.74
CA ASP A 57 17.18 39.44 -30.16
C ASP A 57 18.13 40.53 -30.70
N LYS A 58 19.09 40.15 -31.55
CA LYS A 58 20.07 41.02 -32.21
C LYS A 58 19.45 41.85 -33.34
N THR A 59 18.38 42.57 -33.00
CA THR A 59 17.63 43.47 -33.90
C THR A 59 17.64 44.88 -33.32
N VAL A 60 17.55 45.88 -34.20
CA VAL A 60 17.54 47.30 -33.78
C VAL A 60 16.40 47.58 -32.79
N GLU A 61 15.21 47.04 -33.04
CA GLU A 61 14.01 47.25 -32.22
C GLU A 61 14.17 46.73 -30.79
N LYS A 62 14.65 45.48 -30.63
CA LYS A 62 14.85 44.87 -29.31
C LYS A 62 15.98 45.53 -28.54
N LEU A 63 17.07 45.90 -29.22
CA LEU A 63 18.18 46.62 -28.60
C LEU A 63 17.74 48.01 -28.10
N ILE A 64 16.89 48.72 -28.84
CA ILE A 64 16.29 49.99 -28.37
C ILE A 64 15.50 49.77 -27.07
N LEU A 65 14.67 48.72 -27.02
CA LEU A 65 13.90 48.39 -25.81
C LEU A 65 14.81 48.10 -24.61
N LEU A 66 15.88 47.32 -24.82
CA LEU A 66 16.89 47.01 -23.78
C LEU A 66 17.62 48.26 -23.29
N ILE A 67 18.06 49.13 -24.21
CA ILE A 67 18.71 50.39 -23.87
C ILE A 67 17.78 51.26 -23.02
N LYS A 68 16.49 51.38 -23.39
CA LYS A 68 15.48 52.11 -22.61
C LYS A 68 15.25 51.47 -21.24
N GLN A 69 15.19 50.14 -21.16
CA GLN A 69 14.96 49.41 -19.92
C GLN A 69 16.11 49.58 -18.92
N LYS A 70 17.37 49.50 -19.40
CA LYS A 70 18.57 49.68 -18.58
C LYS A 70 18.79 51.14 -18.20
N ASN A 71 18.33 52.06 -19.03
CA ASN A 71 18.50 53.50 -18.85
C ASN A 71 17.16 54.25 -18.81
N PRO A 72 16.25 53.95 -17.86
CA PRO A 72 14.87 54.45 -17.87
C PRO A 72 14.78 55.97 -17.63
N LYS A 73 15.85 56.59 -17.13
CA LYS A 73 15.96 58.03 -16.90
C LYS A 73 16.43 58.81 -18.14
N THR A 74 16.82 58.13 -19.21
CA THR A 74 17.28 58.76 -20.44
C THR A 74 16.13 58.96 -21.42
N ASN A 75 15.97 60.18 -21.95
CA ASN A 75 14.93 60.49 -22.94
C ASN A 75 15.52 60.49 -24.36
N PHE A 76 16.09 59.36 -24.78
CA PHE A 76 16.62 59.22 -26.13
C PHE A 76 15.51 59.34 -27.18
N ASN A 77 15.64 60.31 -28.07
CA ASN A 77 14.79 60.38 -29.25
C ASN A 77 15.39 59.52 -30.37
N PHE A 78 15.05 58.23 -30.37
CA PHE A 78 15.56 57.25 -31.34
C PHE A 78 15.14 57.55 -32.79
N SER A 79 14.17 58.43 -33.06
CA SER A 79 13.86 58.88 -34.43
C SER A 79 14.96 59.78 -35.04
N LYS A 80 15.83 60.34 -34.19
CA LYS A 80 16.97 61.19 -34.58
C LYS A 80 18.32 60.47 -34.49
N LEU A 81 18.31 59.18 -34.17
CA LEU A 81 19.51 58.40 -33.93
C LEU A 81 19.53 57.20 -34.89
N ASN A 82 20.68 56.95 -35.50
CA ASN A 82 20.95 55.74 -36.24
C ASN A 82 21.68 54.73 -35.34
N LEU A 83 21.23 53.47 -35.36
CA LEU A 83 21.85 52.38 -34.62
C LEU A 83 22.54 51.45 -35.60
N VAL A 84 23.83 51.22 -35.37
CA VAL A 84 24.63 50.27 -36.15
C VAL A 84 25.06 49.15 -35.23
N ILE A 85 24.62 47.93 -35.54
CA ILE A 85 25.03 46.72 -34.83
C ILE A 85 26.32 46.23 -35.50
N LYS A 86 27.38 46.08 -34.71
CA LYS A 86 28.64 45.50 -35.15
C LYS A 86 29.11 44.52 -34.07
N ASP A 87 29.31 43.27 -34.46
CA ASP A 87 29.67 42.19 -33.56
C ASP A 87 28.72 42.13 -32.33
N ASN A 88 29.27 42.29 -31.13
CA ASN A 88 28.57 42.30 -29.85
C ASN A 88 28.39 43.72 -29.29
N THR A 89 28.35 44.71 -30.18
CA THR A 89 28.20 46.12 -29.85
C THR A 89 27.11 46.76 -30.71
N VAL A 90 26.29 47.62 -30.10
CA VAL A 90 25.40 48.54 -30.82
C VAL A 90 25.89 49.97 -30.61
N ILE A 91 26.21 50.62 -31.73
CA ILE A 91 26.70 51.99 -31.75
C ILE A 91 25.53 52.89 -32.13
N ILE A 92 25.24 53.85 -31.27
CA ILE A 92 24.22 54.86 -31.49
C ILE A 92 24.91 56.17 -31.87
N LYS A 93 24.49 56.75 -32.99
CA LYS A 93 24.99 58.03 -33.49
C LYS A 93 23.86 58.87 -34.08
N PRO A 94 23.99 60.20 -34.18
CA PRO A 94 22.99 61.05 -34.80
C PRO A 94 22.76 60.69 -36.28
N ILE A 95 21.55 60.87 -36.78
CA ILE A 95 21.28 60.84 -38.23
C ILE A 95 21.97 62.02 -38.93
N LYS A 96 22.22 61.91 -40.23
CA LYS A 96 22.91 62.95 -41.02
C LYS A 96 22.18 64.29 -40.88
N ASN A 97 22.93 65.35 -40.57
CA ASN A 97 22.45 66.73 -40.35
C ASN A 97 21.61 66.96 -39.06
N ASP A 98 21.51 66.00 -38.14
CA ASP A 98 20.91 66.27 -36.82
C ASP A 98 21.82 67.21 -36.00
N LYS A 99 21.21 68.23 -35.38
CA LYS A 99 21.88 69.21 -34.51
C LYS A 99 21.57 68.97 -33.02
N THR A 100 20.73 67.97 -32.71
CA THR A 100 20.26 67.66 -31.36
C THR A 100 21.29 66.84 -30.58
N TYR A 101 21.91 65.87 -31.24
CA TYR A 101 22.93 64.98 -30.69
C TYR A 101 24.26 65.16 -31.43
N LYS A 102 25.38 65.01 -30.73
CA LYS A 102 26.73 64.89 -31.32
C LYS A 102 27.47 63.70 -30.71
N GLY A 103 28.58 63.29 -31.32
CA GLY A 103 29.36 62.13 -30.87
C GLY A 103 28.66 60.80 -31.13
N GLN A 104 29.15 59.74 -30.50
CA GLN A 104 28.56 58.40 -30.56
C GLN A 104 28.72 57.71 -29.21
N ILE A 105 27.84 56.75 -28.92
CA ILE A 105 27.93 55.90 -27.74
C ILE A 105 27.80 54.44 -28.17
N ALA A 106 28.66 53.60 -27.61
CA ALA A 106 28.65 52.17 -27.83
C ALA A 106 28.04 51.48 -26.60
N PHE A 107 27.11 50.56 -26.85
CA PHE A 107 26.60 49.64 -25.85
C PHE A 107 27.05 48.24 -26.22
N THR A 108 27.56 47.49 -25.25
CA THR A 108 27.96 46.10 -25.43
C THR A 108 26.85 45.17 -25.00
N PHE A 109 26.74 44.01 -25.64
CA PHE A 109 25.88 42.92 -25.22
C PHE A 109 26.60 41.59 -25.43
N TYR A 110 26.22 40.57 -24.67
CA TYR A 110 26.80 39.24 -24.79
C TYR A 110 25.77 38.27 -25.35
N ILE A 111 26.20 37.45 -26.32
CA ILE A 111 25.38 36.33 -26.82
C ILE A 111 26.04 35.03 -26.34
N PRO A 112 25.41 34.31 -25.41
CA PRO A 112 25.98 33.09 -24.85
C PRO A 112 26.06 31.97 -25.88
N THR A 113 27.08 31.12 -25.74
CA THR A 113 27.20 29.92 -26.59
C THR A 113 26.04 28.96 -26.31
N SER A 114 25.77 28.05 -27.25
CA SER A 114 24.76 27.00 -27.04
C SER A 114 25.02 26.15 -25.79
N GLU A 115 26.28 25.94 -25.42
CA GLU A 115 26.69 25.21 -24.22
C GLU A 115 26.43 26.00 -22.94
N GLU A 116 26.75 27.30 -22.91
CA GLU A 116 26.44 28.17 -21.76
C GLU A 116 24.95 28.26 -21.51
N ILE A 117 24.13 28.34 -22.57
CA ILE A 117 22.67 28.31 -22.46
C ILE A 117 22.21 27.02 -21.76
N ILE A 118 22.79 25.87 -22.12
CA ILE A 118 22.46 24.57 -21.49
C ILE A 118 22.94 24.53 -20.03
N ILE A 119 24.17 24.96 -19.74
CA ILE A 119 24.72 25.01 -18.37
C ILE A 119 23.83 25.88 -17.47
N ASN A 120 23.39 27.04 -17.95
CA ASN A 120 22.49 27.92 -17.20
C ASN A 120 21.11 27.29 -16.97
N LYS A 121 20.59 26.53 -17.94
CA LYS A 121 19.36 25.74 -17.75
C LYS A 121 19.53 24.64 -16.70
N ILE A 122 20.67 23.93 -16.70
CA ILE A 122 20.99 22.92 -15.68
C ILE A 122 21.01 23.55 -14.28
N LYS A 123 21.75 24.66 -14.12
CA LYS A 123 21.83 25.40 -12.85
C LYS A 123 20.45 25.91 -12.41
N SER A 124 19.66 26.42 -13.34
CA SER A 124 18.30 26.89 -13.05
C SER A 124 17.39 25.76 -12.57
N ILE A 125 17.42 24.59 -13.22
CA ILE A 125 16.67 23.40 -12.78
C ILE A 125 17.14 22.98 -11.39
N TRP A 126 18.45 22.95 -11.16
CA TRP A 126 19.00 22.63 -9.84
C TRP A 126 18.50 23.58 -8.76
N ASP A 127 18.61 24.88 -8.95
CA ASP A 127 18.24 25.88 -7.94
C ASP A 127 16.73 25.89 -7.66
N LEU A 128 15.90 25.72 -8.70
CA LEU A 128 14.44 25.74 -8.57
C LEU A 128 13.89 24.45 -7.97
N GLU A 129 14.41 23.31 -8.41
CA GLU A 129 13.83 21.99 -8.13
C GLU A 129 14.63 21.22 -7.09
N PHE A 130 15.96 21.25 -7.05
CA PHE A 130 16.78 20.36 -6.20
C PHE A 130 17.33 21.02 -4.95
N LYS A 131 17.93 22.21 -5.10
CA LYS A 131 18.59 22.93 -4.02
C LYS A 131 17.63 23.17 -2.85
N ASP A 132 18.08 22.84 -1.65
CA ASP A 132 17.29 22.91 -0.41
C ASP A 132 16.01 22.05 -0.42
N ARG A 133 15.92 21.00 -1.25
CA ARG A 133 14.80 20.04 -1.23
C ARG A 133 15.10 18.71 -0.57
N PHE A 134 16.32 18.46 -0.12
CA PHE A 134 16.65 17.20 0.54
C PHE A 134 16.09 17.18 1.97
N ARG A 135 15.48 16.07 2.39
CA ARG A 135 14.88 15.91 3.72
C ARG A 135 15.51 14.73 4.46
N GLY A 136 15.97 14.97 5.68
CA GLY A 136 16.44 13.94 6.61
C GLY A 136 16.54 14.52 8.02
N LYS A 137 16.43 13.70 9.07
CA LYS A 137 16.77 14.14 10.43
C LYS A 137 18.29 14.12 10.61
N ASN A 138 18.96 13.15 9.98
CA ASN A 138 20.41 12.99 9.95
C ASN A 138 20.88 12.70 8.51
N ARG A 139 22.19 12.81 8.26
CA ARG A 139 22.83 12.54 6.95
C ARG A 139 22.45 11.16 6.38
N TRP A 140 22.19 10.17 7.23
CA TRP A 140 21.83 8.81 6.84
C TRP A 140 20.45 8.69 6.18
N ASP A 141 19.53 9.61 6.46
CA ASP A 141 18.17 9.61 5.89
C ASP A 141 18.11 10.17 4.46
N LEU A 142 19.21 10.76 3.98
CA LEU A 142 19.28 11.44 2.70
C LEU A 142 19.53 10.45 1.53
N PRO A 143 19.12 10.77 0.30
CA PRO A 143 19.57 10.03 -0.88
C PRO A 143 21.10 10.13 -1.02
N SER A 144 21.75 9.08 -1.57
CA SER A 144 23.18 9.13 -1.87
C SER A 144 23.47 10.14 -2.97
N LYS A 145 24.71 10.65 -3.05
CA LYS A 145 25.14 11.57 -4.12
C LYS A 145 24.85 11.00 -5.52
N LYS A 146 25.06 9.69 -5.70
CA LYS A 146 24.73 8.95 -6.92
C LYS A 146 23.24 9.03 -7.27
N THR A 147 22.37 8.80 -6.29
CA THR A 147 20.93 8.91 -6.47
C THR A 147 20.52 10.34 -6.85
N ILE A 148 21.07 11.36 -6.18
CA ILE A 148 20.78 12.77 -6.47
C ILE A 148 21.12 13.12 -7.92
N LEU A 149 22.32 12.74 -8.37
CA LEU A 149 22.78 13.03 -9.73
C LEU A 149 22.02 12.24 -10.79
N LYS A 150 21.65 11.00 -10.49
CA LYS A 150 20.75 10.22 -11.35
C LYS A 150 19.41 10.91 -11.51
N THR A 151 18.77 11.33 -10.40
CA THR A 151 17.50 12.07 -10.44
C THR A 151 17.63 13.37 -11.23
N LEU A 152 18.72 14.12 -11.06
CA LEU A 152 18.99 15.31 -11.87
C LEU A 152 19.11 14.96 -13.35
N SER A 153 19.91 13.96 -13.70
CA SER A 153 20.10 13.51 -15.08
C SER A 153 18.77 13.14 -15.75
N ASP A 154 17.96 12.31 -15.08
CA ASP A 154 16.64 11.89 -15.56
C ASP A 154 15.72 13.11 -15.76
N ARG A 155 15.77 14.08 -14.84
CA ARG A 155 15.00 15.32 -14.94
C ARG A 155 15.47 16.20 -16.10
N LEU A 156 16.77 16.28 -16.37
CA LEU A 156 17.33 17.05 -17.49
C LEU A 156 16.92 16.43 -18.84
N ILE A 157 17.03 15.11 -18.96
CA ILE A 157 16.58 14.35 -20.15
C ILE A 157 15.10 14.62 -20.41
N LYS A 158 14.26 14.58 -19.37
CA LYS A 158 12.82 14.89 -19.48
C LYS A 158 12.53 16.32 -19.94
N ASN A 159 13.42 17.27 -19.65
CA ASN A 159 13.36 18.65 -20.17
C ASN A 159 13.96 18.79 -21.58
N LYS A 160 14.13 17.68 -22.31
CA LYS A 160 14.70 17.62 -23.67
C LYS A 160 16.14 18.12 -23.75
N LEU A 161 16.88 18.07 -22.65
CA LEU A 161 18.32 18.33 -22.62
C LEU A 161 19.06 17.01 -22.82
N ASN A 162 18.93 16.43 -24.02
CA ASN A 162 19.51 15.12 -24.37
C ASN A 162 21.05 15.20 -24.50
N ASN A 163 21.73 14.06 -24.39
CA ASN A 163 23.20 13.90 -24.54
C ASN A 163 24.07 14.56 -23.43
N ILE A 164 23.51 14.77 -22.25
CA ILE A 164 24.28 15.18 -21.06
C ILE A 164 24.89 13.93 -20.42
N LYS A 165 26.19 13.68 -20.66
CA LYS A 165 26.98 12.76 -19.83
C LYS A 165 27.50 13.53 -18.63
N ILE A 166 26.91 13.29 -17.46
CA ILE A 166 27.39 13.79 -16.17
C ILE A 166 28.53 12.86 -15.73
N ASN A 167 29.78 13.28 -15.93
CA ASN A 167 30.96 12.54 -15.45
C ASN A 167 31.45 13.13 -14.13
N TYR A 168 31.81 12.27 -13.18
CA TYR A 168 32.36 12.67 -11.89
C TYR A 168 33.80 13.18 -12.03
N LEU A 169 34.18 14.14 -11.20
CA LEU A 169 35.56 14.62 -11.08
C LEU A 169 36.36 13.90 -9.98
N GLU A 170 35.71 13.08 -9.14
CA GLU A 170 36.35 12.41 -8.00
C GLU A 170 36.14 10.90 -8.06
N ASP A 171 37.23 10.14 -8.04
CA ASP A 171 37.23 8.69 -7.85
C ASP A 171 36.85 8.35 -6.39
N GLY A 172 35.87 7.46 -6.17
CA GLY A 172 35.58 6.88 -4.85
C GLY A 172 34.17 7.07 -4.25
N LEU A 173 33.13 7.32 -5.05
CA LEU A 173 31.75 7.46 -4.55
C LEU A 173 30.94 6.15 -4.56
N GLU A 174 31.41 5.12 -3.85
CA GLU A 174 30.50 4.04 -3.43
C GLU A 174 29.62 4.55 -2.28
N ASP A 175 28.33 4.77 -2.56
CA ASP A 175 27.23 5.03 -1.60
C ASP A 175 27.31 6.22 -0.62
N ASP A 176 28.21 7.18 -0.85
CA ASP A 176 28.38 8.29 0.08
C ASP A 176 27.21 9.31 0.08
N LYS A 177 26.79 9.74 1.28
CA LYS A 177 25.69 10.73 1.49
C LYS A 177 26.22 12.17 1.36
N PRO A 178 25.47 13.14 0.82
CA PRO A 178 25.95 14.52 0.78
C PRO A 178 26.10 15.13 2.18
N LYS A 179 26.91 16.19 2.30
CA LYS A 179 26.95 17.11 3.46
C LYS A 179 26.18 18.39 3.13
N GLU A 180 25.73 19.07 4.17
CA GLU A 180 25.01 20.33 4.01
C GLU A 180 25.94 21.39 3.41
N ASN A 181 25.44 22.16 2.45
CA ASN A 181 26.20 23.14 1.65
C ASN A 181 27.39 22.55 0.87
N GLU A 182 27.45 21.22 0.71
CA GLU A 182 28.43 20.58 -0.16
C GLU A 182 28.18 20.94 -1.62
N THR A 183 29.26 21.14 -2.38
CA THR A 183 29.21 21.39 -3.82
C THR A 183 29.44 20.08 -4.56
N LEU A 184 28.44 19.62 -5.30
CA LEU A 184 28.62 18.55 -6.27
C LEU A 184 29.30 19.10 -7.51
N LYS A 185 30.38 18.46 -7.95
CA LYS A 185 31.09 18.82 -9.17
C LYS A 185 30.96 17.72 -10.20
N PHE A 186 30.61 18.08 -11.43
CA PHE A 186 30.58 17.15 -12.56
C PHE A 186 30.94 17.85 -13.86
N ILE A 187 31.28 17.06 -14.87
CA ILE A 187 31.65 17.55 -16.20
C ILE A 187 30.45 17.41 -17.13
N TYR A 188 30.19 18.45 -17.92
CA TYR A 188 29.33 18.39 -19.10
C TYR A 188 30.10 18.97 -20.29
N LYS A 189 30.37 18.15 -21.32
CA LYS A 189 31.12 18.54 -22.54
C LYS A 189 32.35 19.40 -22.19
N ASP A 190 33.24 18.85 -21.38
CA ASP A 190 34.49 19.47 -20.93
C ASP A 190 34.36 20.72 -20.04
N ASN A 191 33.14 21.12 -19.68
CA ASN A 191 32.87 22.19 -18.73
C ASN A 191 32.59 21.64 -17.32
N ASN A 192 33.30 22.18 -16.32
CA ASN A 192 33.04 21.88 -14.91
C ASN A 192 31.77 22.62 -14.44
N ILE A 193 30.77 21.87 -14.00
CA ILE A 193 29.54 22.38 -13.39
C ILE A 193 29.61 22.12 -11.88
N GLU A 194 29.37 23.18 -11.11
CA GLU A 194 29.31 23.14 -9.65
C GLU A 194 27.88 23.41 -9.19
N LEU A 195 27.31 22.47 -8.42
CA LEU A 195 25.96 22.54 -7.89
C LEU A 195 25.97 22.43 -6.36
N ASN A 196 25.64 23.52 -5.68
CA ASN A 196 25.56 23.54 -4.23
C ASN A 196 24.27 22.85 -3.75
N ILE A 197 24.41 21.80 -2.93
CA ILE A 197 23.31 21.04 -2.31
C ILE A 197 22.35 21.94 -1.51
N GLY A 198 22.90 22.99 -0.92
CA GLY A 198 22.20 23.89 -0.03
C GLY A 198 21.96 23.27 1.34
N MET A 199 20.93 23.75 2.03
CA MET A 199 20.58 23.33 3.37
C MET A 199 19.75 22.05 3.37
N PHE A 200 19.99 21.17 4.35
CA PHE A 200 19.12 20.03 4.57
C PHE A 200 17.89 20.48 5.32
N ASN A 201 16.73 20.14 4.75
CA ASN A 201 15.49 20.61 5.32
C ASN A 201 14.97 19.62 6.37
N ASN A 202 15.27 19.90 7.64
CA ASN A 202 14.71 19.17 8.78
C ASN A 202 13.17 19.31 8.85
N GLN A 203 12.59 20.32 8.20
CA GLN A 203 11.14 20.55 8.10
C GLN A 203 10.69 20.72 6.64
N LYS A 204 10.19 19.64 5.99
CA LYS A 204 9.59 19.61 4.63
C LYS A 204 9.23 21.00 4.10
N ARG A 205 9.73 21.38 2.91
CA ARG A 205 9.41 22.69 2.31
C ARG A 205 7.90 22.86 2.34
N LYS A 206 7.45 23.86 3.11
CA LYS A 206 6.06 23.91 3.53
C LYS A 206 5.18 24.35 2.36
N HIS A 207 3.97 23.81 2.30
CA HIS A 207 2.91 24.46 1.52
C HIS A 207 2.79 25.92 1.96
N THR A 208 2.59 26.82 1.01
CA THR A 208 2.17 28.19 1.33
C THR A 208 0.65 28.20 1.33
N TYR A 209 0.07 28.55 2.47
CA TYR A 209 -1.37 28.72 2.61
C TYR A 209 -1.73 30.19 2.36
N LYS A 210 -2.93 30.43 1.86
CA LYS A 210 -3.50 31.78 1.81
C LYS A 210 -3.69 32.37 3.21
N ASP A 211 -3.99 31.51 4.17
CA ASP A 211 -4.15 31.81 5.59
C ASP A 211 -3.54 30.65 6.40
N ASP A 212 -2.46 30.96 7.13
CA ASP A 212 -1.70 30.00 7.92
C ASP A 212 -2.42 29.52 9.18
N ILE A 213 -3.47 30.23 9.63
CA ILE A 213 -4.29 29.83 10.78
C ILE A 213 -5.29 28.77 10.32
N THR A 214 -6.07 29.07 9.27
CA THR A 214 -7.13 28.16 8.81
C THR A 214 -6.63 27.01 7.95
N LYS A 215 -5.55 27.21 7.18
CA LYS A 215 -4.92 26.19 6.31
C LYS A 215 -5.85 25.54 5.28
N LYS A 216 -6.93 26.22 4.92
CA LYS A 216 -7.97 25.70 4.00
C LYS A 216 -7.57 25.77 2.52
N GLU A 217 -6.79 26.77 2.13
CA GLU A 217 -6.40 27.01 0.73
C GLU A 217 -4.88 27.06 0.61
N VAL A 218 -4.32 26.15 -0.19
CA VAL A 218 -2.90 26.17 -0.57
C VAL A 218 -2.74 26.95 -1.86
N ILE A 219 -1.84 27.93 -1.84
CA ILE A 219 -1.47 28.74 -3.02
C ILE A 219 -0.15 28.29 -3.65
N LYS A 220 0.70 27.57 -2.90
CA LYS A 220 1.93 26.96 -3.43
C LYS A 220 2.17 25.59 -2.82
N ILE A 221 2.33 24.59 -3.66
CA ILE A 221 2.58 23.20 -3.24
C ILE A 221 4.02 23.08 -2.70
N GLY A 222 4.14 22.62 -1.46
CA GLY A 222 5.40 22.24 -0.84
C GLY A 222 5.76 20.79 -1.17
N TYR A 223 7.04 20.54 -1.48
CA TYR A 223 7.56 19.21 -1.81
C TYR A 223 9.06 19.11 -1.45
N PHE A 224 9.58 17.89 -1.42
CA PHE A 224 10.95 17.56 -1.05
C PHE A 224 11.42 16.31 -1.81
N ILE A 225 12.72 16.05 -1.84
CA ILE A 225 13.32 14.82 -2.37
C ILE A 225 13.40 13.81 -1.22
N ASN A 226 12.75 12.66 -1.37
CA ASN A 226 12.74 11.59 -0.37
C ASN A 226 14.04 10.75 -0.41
N SER A 227 14.16 9.78 0.50
CA SER A 227 15.33 8.90 0.60
C SER A 227 15.61 8.08 -0.67
N ASN A 228 14.58 7.85 -1.49
CA ASN A 228 14.67 7.13 -2.76
C ASN A 228 15.03 8.07 -3.94
N GLY A 229 15.28 9.35 -3.68
CA GLY A 229 15.61 10.33 -4.71
C GLY A 229 14.43 10.81 -5.53
N LYS A 230 13.19 10.62 -5.05
CA LYS A 230 11.97 11.04 -5.75
C LYS A 230 11.41 12.33 -5.18
N PHE A 231 10.82 13.15 -6.05
CA PHE A 231 10.13 14.37 -5.65
C PHE A 231 8.77 14.05 -5.05
N GLN A 232 8.70 14.10 -3.73
CA GLN A 232 7.51 13.80 -2.93
C GLN A 232 6.83 15.07 -2.46
N ILE A 233 5.51 15.11 -2.62
CA ILE A 233 4.69 16.19 -2.09
C ILE A 233 4.64 16.17 -0.56
N GLN A 234 4.53 17.33 0.08
CA GLN A 234 4.22 17.38 1.50
C GLN A 234 2.75 16.94 1.74
N LYS A 235 2.50 16.34 2.90
CA LYS A 235 1.15 16.08 3.38
C LYS A 235 0.43 17.40 3.66
N PHE A 236 -0.73 17.58 3.03
CA PHE A 236 -1.62 18.71 3.26
C PHE A 236 -2.20 18.69 4.67
N ASN A 237 -2.63 19.86 5.16
CA ASN A 237 -3.38 19.88 6.41
C ASN A 237 -4.71 19.12 6.23
N LYS A 238 -5.16 18.43 7.27
CA LYS A 238 -6.42 17.67 7.22
C LYS A 238 -7.66 18.51 6.88
N VAL A 239 -7.61 19.83 7.09
CA VAL A 239 -8.72 20.75 6.74
C VAL A 239 -8.56 21.43 5.38
N THR A 240 -7.50 21.12 4.61
CA THR A 240 -7.28 21.72 3.28
C THR A 240 -8.39 21.30 2.32
N GLN A 241 -9.05 22.31 1.74
CA GLN A 241 -10.22 22.24 0.86
C GLN A 241 -9.92 22.68 -0.57
N LYS A 242 -8.79 23.37 -0.79
CA LYS A 242 -8.40 23.88 -2.10
C LYS A 242 -6.88 23.82 -2.26
N VAL A 243 -6.45 23.38 -3.44
CA VAL A 243 -5.06 23.34 -3.87
C VAL A 243 -4.92 24.03 -5.23
N PRO A 244 -3.70 24.37 -5.68
CA PRO A 244 -3.49 24.88 -7.02
C PRO A 244 -3.95 23.89 -8.10
N ASP A 245 -4.48 24.39 -9.21
CA ASP A 245 -5.00 23.57 -10.32
C ASP A 245 -3.91 22.77 -11.04
N SER A 246 -2.64 23.18 -10.92
CA SER A 246 -1.51 22.47 -11.51
C SER A 246 -0.66 21.78 -10.45
N LEU A 247 -0.47 20.46 -10.59
CA LEU A 247 0.58 19.74 -9.88
C LEU A 247 1.95 20.10 -10.49
N PRO A 248 2.98 20.43 -9.70
CA PRO A 248 4.31 20.63 -10.24
C PRO A 248 4.77 19.39 -11.00
N SER A 249 5.17 19.53 -12.26
CA SER A 249 5.48 18.41 -13.16
C SER A 249 6.67 17.55 -12.72
N VAL A 250 7.45 18.05 -11.76
CA VAL A 250 8.56 17.32 -11.15
C VAL A 250 8.08 16.25 -10.14
N ILE A 251 6.84 16.33 -9.64
CA ILE A 251 6.33 15.41 -8.60
C ILE A 251 6.19 14.00 -9.15
N GLU A 252 6.79 13.05 -8.43
CA GLU A 252 6.76 11.61 -8.74
C GLU A 252 6.12 10.78 -7.63
N ASP A 253 5.93 11.36 -6.44
CA ASP A 253 5.44 10.65 -5.26
C ASP A 253 4.36 11.48 -4.55
N LEU A 254 3.13 10.97 -4.59
CA LEU A 254 1.97 11.54 -3.92
C LEU A 254 1.66 10.86 -2.58
N SER A 255 2.50 9.93 -2.12
CA SER A 255 2.20 9.14 -0.93
C SER A 255 1.85 10.02 0.27
N LYS A 256 0.74 9.65 0.93
CA LYS A 256 0.16 10.34 2.11
C LYS A 256 -0.22 11.81 1.91
N ALA A 257 -0.32 12.33 0.68
CA ALA A 257 -0.56 13.76 0.47
C ALA A 257 -1.85 14.25 1.16
N PHE A 258 -2.93 13.48 1.08
CA PHE A 258 -4.23 13.79 1.68
C PHE A 258 -4.62 12.84 2.81
N TYR A 259 -3.65 12.19 3.44
CA TYR A 259 -3.88 11.31 4.59
C TYR A 259 -4.68 12.03 5.69
N ASP A 260 -5.76 11.43 6.19
CA ASP A 260 -6.65 11.96 7.23
C ASP A 260 -7.38 13.26 6.84
N ASN A 261 -7.44 13.61 5.54
CA ASN A 261 -8.20 14.79 5.10
C ASN A 261 -9.70 14.64 5.44
N LYS A 262 -10.29 15.71 5.98
CA LYS A 262 -11.65 15.69 6.52
C LYS A 262 -12.71 16.24 5.56
N ASN A 263 -12.35 16.54 4.32
CA ASN A 263 -13.24 17.13 3.33
C ASN A 263 -13.69 16.09 2.30
N ALA A 264 -14.94 16.24 1.84
CA ALA A 264 -15.47 15.40 0.76
C ALA A 264 -14.90 15.80 -0.61
N PHE A 265 -14.65 17.10 -0.79
CA PHE A 265 -14.16 17.72 -2.01
C PHE A 265 -12.92 18.55 -1.72
N ILE A 266 -11.96 18.48 -2.63
CA ILE A 266 -10.75 19.31 -2.61
C ILE A 266 -10.68 19.98 -3.98
N ILE A 267 -10.93 21.28 -4.01
CA ILE A 267 -10.97 22.06 -5.25
C ILE A 267 -9.56 22.12 -5.85
N GLY A 268 -9.45 21.77 -7.13
CA GLY A 268 -8.25 21.88 -7.95
C GLY A 268 -7.56 20.55 -8.23
N ILE A 269 -7.80 19.50 -7.43
CA ILE A 269 -7.13 18.20 -7.63
C ILE A 269 -7.55 17.51 -8.93
N GLN A 270 -8.79 17.77 -9.37
CA GLN A 270 -9.34 17.18 -10.60
C GLN A 270 -8.57 17.62 -11.86
N ASN A 271 -7.83 18.72 -11.75
CA ASN A 271 -7.04 19.32 -12.84
C ASN A 271 -5.57 18.84 -12.85
N TRP A 272 -5.16 18.03 -11.87
CA TRP A 272 -3.76 17.60 -11.76
C TRP A 272 -3.37 16.60 -12.86
N ASP A 273 -2.25 16.89 -13.54
CA ASP A 273 -1.56 15.92 -14.38
C ASP A 273 -0.71 14.99 -13.50
N THR A 274 -1.19 13.76 -13.31
CA THR A 274 -0.52 12.72 -12.50
C THR A 274 0.35 11.79 -13.35
N SER A 275 0.60 12.09 -14.63
CA SER A 275 1.36 11.22 -15.54
C SER A 275 2.79 10.92 -15.09
N ASN A 276 3.35 11.72 -14.18
CA ASN A 276 4.70 11.54 -13.65
C ASN A 276 4.74 10.77 -12.31
N VAL A 277 3.58 10.49 -11.73
CA VAL A 277 3.46 9.88 -10.42
C VAL A 277 3.72 8.39 -10.52
N THR A 278 4.58 7.90 -9.63
CA THR A 278 4.98 6.50 -9.49
C THR A 278 4.50 5.87 -8.19
N ASN A 279 4.16 6.68 -7.18
CA ASN A 279 3.70 6.22 -5.87
C ASN A 279 2.47 7.01 -5.42
N MET A 280 1.38 6.29 -5.12
CA MET A 280 0.13 6.83 -4.56
C MET A 280 -0.25 6.16 -3.23
N SER A 281 0.70 5.48 -2.58
CA SER A 281 0.45 4.79 -1.32
C SER A 281 -0.11 5.72 -0.25
N GLU A 282 -1.17 5.26 0.44
CA GLU A 282 -1.86 6.00 1.50
C GLU A 282 -2.35 7.41 1.12
N LEU A 283 -2.46 7.75 -0.18
CA LEU A 283 -2.77 9.10 -0.65
C LEU A 283 -4.02 9.70 0.01
N PHE A 284 -5.10 8.92 0.09
CA PHE A 284 -6.36 9.27 0.74
C PHE A 284 -6.67 8.37 1.94
N SER A 285 -5.65 7.73 2.54
CA SER A 285 -5.85 6.89 3.71
C SER A 285 -6.44 7.71 4.87
N ARG A 286 -7.48 7.19 5.51
CA ARG A 286 -8.29 7.85 6.56
C ARG A 286 -9.00 9.13 6.12
N ALA A 287 -9.10 9.39 4.81
CA ALA A 287 -9.91 10.49 4.28
C ALA A 287 -11.40 10.10 4.22
N GLU A 288 -12.00 9.88 5.40
CA GLU A 288 -13.30 9.22 5.58
C GLU A 288 -14.45 9.78 4.72
N LYS A 289 -14.44 11.09 4.44
CA LYS A 289 -15.48 11.79 3.67
C LYS A 289 -15.15 11.93 2.18
N PHE A 290 -13.91 11.68 1.78
CA PHE A 290 -13.43 11.96 0.43
C PHE A 290 -14.21 11.17 -0.62
N ASN A 291 -14.76 11.86 -1.61
CA ASN A 291 -15.50 11.27 -2.72
C ASN A 291 -15.50 12.19 -3.96
N GLN A 292 -14.40 12.93 -4.16
CA GLN A 292 -14.21 13.83 -5.30
C GLN A 292 -13.84 13.03 -6.56
N ASP A 293 -14.43 13.40 -7.69
CA ASP A 293 -14.08 12.81 -8.99
C ASP A 293 -12.59 13.02 -9.32
N ILE A 294 -11.91 11.92 -9.60
CA ILE A 294 -10.50 11.80 -10.00
C ILE A 294 -10.37 10.88 -11.23
N SER A 295 -11.45 10.69 -11.99
CA SER A 295 -11.51 9.76 -13.13
C SER A 295 -10.58 10.14 -14.29
N MET A 296 -10.09 11.38 -14.33
CA MET A 296 -9.17 11.89 -15.35
C MET A 296 -7.69 11.71 -15.01
N TRP A 297 -7.35 11.15 -13.85
CA TRP A 297 -5.97 10.94 -13.45
C TRP A 297 -5.29 9.84 -14.27
N SER A 298 -4.03 10.07 -14.61
CA SER A 298 -3.15 9.08 -15.20
C SER A 298 -2.46 8.27 -14.11
N THR A 299 -2.57 6.94 -14.17
CA THR A 299 -1.87 6.02 -13.26
C THR A 299 -0.86 5.13 -13.97
N SER A 300 -0.60 5.38 -15.26
CA SER A 300 0.22 4.51 -16.11
C SER A 300 1.66 4.31 -15.63
N ASN A 301 2.20 5.19 -14.78
CA ASN A 301 3.54 5.05 -14.20
C ASN A 301 3.53 4.63 -12.72
N VAL A 302 2.34 4.46 -12.12
CA VAL A 302 2.19 4.11 -10.71
C VAL A 302 2.53 2.65 -10.51
N THR A 303 3.44 2.38 -9.58
CA THR A 303 3.84 1.02 -9.17
C THR A 303 3.27 0.65 -7.80
N ASP A 304 2.97 1.63 -6.95
CA ASP A 304 2.49 1.42 -5.59
C ASP A 304 1.21 2.20 -5.31
N MET A 305 0.13 1.47 -5.02
CA MET A 305 -1.19 1.97 -4.62
C MET A 305 -1.59 1.46 -3.23
N SER A 306 -0.64 0.97 -2.43
CA SER A 306 -0.99 0.36 -1.14
C SER A 306 -1.71 1.35 -0.24
N GLU A 307 -2.84 0.93 0.33
CA GLU A 307 -3.68 1.70 1.25
C GLU A 307 -4.18 3.05 0.69
N MET A 308 -4.15 3.24 -0.63
CA MET A 308 -4.50 4.52 -1.28
C MET A 308 -5.84 5.09 -0.78
N PHE A 309 -6.87 4.25 -0.62
CA PHE A 309 -8.20 4.60 -0.11
C PHE A 309 -8.55 3.88 1.20
N SER A 310 -7.54 3.42 1.95
CA SER A 310 -7.79 2.72 3.22
C SER A 310 -8.56 3.62 4.18
N SER A 311 -9.66 3.14 4.77
CA SER A 311 -10.57 3.90 5.64
C SER A 311 -11.19 5.16 5.00
N ALA A 312 -11.21 5.26 3.67
CA ALA A 312 -11.96 6.30 2.96
C ALA A 312 -13.44 5.87 2.83
N TYR A 313 -14.17 5.84 3.96
CA TYR A 313 -15.51 5.26 4.07
C TYR A 313 -16.50 5.69 2.98
N SER A 314 -16.41 6.94 2.52
CA SER A 314 -17.33 7.52 1.55
C SER A 314 -16.92 7.36 0.09
N PHE A 315 -15.70 6.88 -0.18
CA PHE A 315 -15.15 6.83 -1.53
C PHE A 315 -15.88 5.81 -2.40
N ASN A 316 -16.43 6.26 -3.53
CA ASN A 316 -17.14 5.43 -4.50
C ASN A 316 -17.11 6.06 -5.90
N GLN A 317 -15.97 6.65 -6.30
CA GLN A 317 -15.83 7.30 -7.62
C GLN A 317 -15.36 6.32 -8.68
N ASN A 318 -15.83 6.51 -9.92
CA ASN A 318 -15.46 5.68 -11.05
C ASN A 318 -13.96 5.85 -11.37
N ILE A 319 -13.23 4.76 -11.18
CA ILE A 319 -11.78 4.64 -11.40
C ILE A 319 -11.48 3.50 -12.38
N ASN A 320 -12.44 3.18 -13.26
CA ASN A 320 -12.21 2.21 -14.32
C ASN A 320 -11.24 2.78 -15.36
N THR A 321 -10.46 1.91 -15.99
CA THR A 321 -9.58 2.29 -17.10
C THR A 321 -10.42 2.84 -18.26
N LYS A 322 -10.09 4.04 -18.74
CA LYS A 322 -10.77 4.65 -19.90
C LYS A 322 -9.74 5.12 -20.91
N ILE A 323 -10.04 4.94 -22.19
CA ILE A 323 -9.26 5.52 -23.28
C ILE A 323 -9.80 6.92 -23.55
N THR A 324 -8.94 7.91 -23.40
CA THR A 324 -9.24 9.32 -23.66
C THR A 324 -8.45 9.78 -24.89
N VAL A 325 -9.04 10.67 -25.69
CA VAL A 325 -8.41 11.24 -26.89
C VAL A 325 -8.04 12.70 -26.62
N LYS A 326 -6.81 13.08 -26.91
CA LYS A 326 -6.33 14.47 -26.86
C LYS A 326 -6.85 15.26 -28.06
N GLU A 327 -6.73 16.58 -27.99
CA GLU A 327 -7.06 17.49 -29.10
C GLU A 327 -6.27 17.17 -30.39
N ASP A 328 -5.05 16.64 -30.25
CA ASP A 328 -4.19 16.21 -31.36
C ASP A 328 -4.53 14.80 -31.91
N GLN A 329 -5.69 14.24 -31.53
CA GLN A 329 -6.18 12.91 -31.88
C GLN A 329 -5.36 11.74 -31.33
N THR A 330 -4.33 11.98 -30.50
CA THR A 330 -3.62 10.89 -29.81
C THR A 330 -4.43 10.38 -28.62
N SER A 331 -4.49 9.06 -28.44
CA SER A 331 -5.19 8.45 -27.29
C SER A 331 -4.24 8.13 -26.14
N TYR A 332 -4.74 8.23 -24.90
CA TYR A 332 -4.05 7.75 -23.70
C TYR A 332 -5.04 7.08 -22.74
N LYS A 333 -4.53 6.22 -21.85
CA LYS A 333 -5.36 5.56 -20.84
C LYS A 333 -5.31 6.34 -19.52
N VAL A 334 -6.47 6.71 -19.00
CA VAL A 334 -6.63 7.10 -17.58
C VAL A 334 -6.88 5.86 -16.75
N TRP A 335 -6.46 5.86 -15.49
CA TRP A 335 -6.55 4.69 -14.61
C TRP A 335 -5.98 3.40 -15.21
N ASP A 336 -4.86 3.51 -15.95
CA ASP A 336 -4.06 2.36 -16.39
C ASP A 336 -3.25 1.81 -15.20
N VAL A 337 -3.62 0.64 -14.68
CA VAL A 337 -2.97 -0.01 -13.53
C VAL A 337 -1.95 -1.08 -13.94
N SER A 338 -1.64 -1.23 -15.22
CA SER A 338 -0.76 -2.29 -15.76
C SER A 338 0.69 -2.27 -15.25
N ASN A 339 1.11 -1.20 -14.57
CA ASN A 339 2.42 -1.08 -13.93
C ASN A 339 2.38 -1.21 -12.40
N VAL A 340 1.19 -1.35 -11.80
CA VAL A 340 1.03 -1.49 -10.36
C VAL A 340 1.49 -2.88 -9.92
N THR A 341 2.41 -2.91 -8.95
CA THR A 341 2.90 -4.14 -8.33
C THR A 341 2.35 -4.35 -6.93
N ASN A 342 1.93 -3.27 -6.24
CA ASN A 342 1.44 -3.32 -4.86
C ASN A 342 0.04 -2.69 -4.74
N MET A 343 -0.96 -3.52 -4.43
CA MET A 343 -2.35 -3.11 -4.15
C MET A 343 -2.77 -3.41 -2.71
N LYS A 344 -1.81 -3.70 -1.83
CA LYS A 344 -2.08 -4.02 -0.41
C LYS A 344 -3.03 -3.00 0.21
N GLY A 345 -4.14 -3.46 0.76
CA GLY A 345 -5.07 -2.61 1.52
C GLY A 345 -5.69 -1.46 0.74
N MET A 346 -5.62 -1.43 -0.60
CA MET A 346 -6.00 -0.27 -1.40
C MET A 346 -7.39 0.28 -1.06
N PHE A 347 -8.37 -0.62 -0.83
CA PHE A 347 -9.75 -0.30 -0.46
C PHE A 347 -10.13 -0.80 0.93
N SER A 348 -9.16 -1.13 1.79
CA SER A 348 -9.45 -1.62 3.13
C SER A 348 -10.34 -0.62 3.87
N SER A 349 -11.48 -1.06 4.40
CA SER A 349 -12.48 -0.23 5.06
C SER A 349 -13.08 0.89 4.19
N ALA A 350 -12.96 0.85 2.86
CA ALA A 350 -13.66 1.78 1.96
C ALA A 350 -15.13 1.36 1.78
N ARG A 351 -15.92 1.43 2.87
CA ARG A 351 -17.22 0.76 3.02
C ARG A 351 -18.25 1.01 1.91
N LYS A 352 -18.20 2.16 1.21
CA LYS A 352 -19.12 2.48 0.09
C LYS A 352 -18.59 2.11 -1.29
N PHE A 353 -17.34 1.67 -1.41
CA PHE A 353 -16.73 1.41 -2.70
C PHE A 353 -17.42 0.21 -3.39
N ASN A 354 -17.98 0.45 -4.57
CA ASN A 354 -18.70 -0.55 -5.36
C ASN A 354 -18.66 -0.20 -6.86
N GLN A 355 -17.49 0.22 -7.36
CA GLN A 355 -17.29 0.61 -8.76
C GLN A 355 -16.73 -0.53 -9.58
N ASP A 356 -17.06 -0.51 -10.88
CA ASP A 356 -16.52 -1.47 -11.84
C ASP A 356 -15.02 -1.21 -12.05
N ILE A 357 -14.24 -2.28 -11.88
CA ILE A 357 -12.79 -2.33 -12.01
C ILE A 357 -12.37 -3.61 -12.76
N SER A 358 -13.29 -4.18 -13.54
CA SER A 358 -13.05 -5.41 -14.30
C SER A 358 -12.01 -5.23 -15.41
N ASP A 359 -11.88 -4.03 -15.99
CA ASP A 359 -10.91 -3.75 -17.06
C ASP A 359 -9.47 -3.50 -16.55
N TRP A 360 -9.24 -3.59 -15.24
CA TRP A 360 -7.91 -3.41 -14.67
C TRP A 360 -6.96 -4.56 -15.07
N ASP A 361 -5.82 -4.19 -15.65
CA ASP A 361 -4.71 -5.11 -15.90
C ASP A 361 -3.92 -5.32 -14.60
N THR A 362 -4.23 -6.42 -13.90
CA THR A 362 -3.58 -6.80 -12.64
C THR A 362 -2.35 -7.70 -12.84
N SER A 363 -1.90 -7.93 -14.08
CA SER A 363 -0.89 -8.94 -14.39
C SER A 363 0.45 -8.74 -13.69
N LYS A 364 0.80 -7.51 -13.26
CA LYS A 364 2.04 -7.22 -12.52
C LYS A 364 1.88 -7.16 -11.01
N VAL A 365 0.66 -7.27 -10.48
CA VAL A 365 0.41 -7.16 -9.05
C VAL A 365 1.00 -8.37 -8.33
N THR A 366 1.84 -8.13 -7.33
CA THR A 366 2.45 -9.16 -6.49
C THR A 366 1.85 -9.22 -5.09
N ASN A 367 1.24 -8.13 -4.61
CA ASN A 367 0.64 -8.05 -3.28
C ASN A 367 -0.80 -7.51 -3.35
N MET A 368 -1.76 -8.34 -2.92
CA MET A 368 -3.18 -7.99 -2.79
C MET A 368 -3.69 -8.14 -1.34
N SER A 369 -2.79 -8.24 -0.35
CA SER A 369 -3.23 -8.47 1.03
C SER A 369 -4.09 -7.34 1.55
N GLY A 370 -5.19 -7.70 2.21
CA GLY A 370 -6.15 -6.74 2.77
C GLY A 370 -6.87 -5.84 1.75
N MET A 371 -6.72 -6.05 0.43
CA MET A 371 -7.16 -5.09 -0.60
C MET A 371 -8.61 -4.64 -0.42
N PHE A 372 -9.52 -5.57 -0.09
CA PHE A 372 -10.95 -5.34 0.15
C PHE A 372 -11.37 -5.69 1.58
N SER A 373 -10.44 -5.67 2.53
CA SER A 373 -10.79 -5.98 3.92
C SER A 373 -11.78 -4.95 4.48
N SER A 374 -12.90 -5.40 5.03
CA SER A 374 -14.01 -4.57 5.53
C SER A 374 -14.66 -3.67 4.47
N THR A 375 -14.69 -4.11 3.21
CA THR A 375 -15.31 -3.39 2.08
C THR A 375 -16.70 -3.97 1.76
N ASP A 376 -17.65 -3.81 2.70
CA ASP A 376 -18.96 -4.49 2.69
C ASP A 376 -19.85 -4.23 1.45
N SER A 377 -19.68 -3.11 0.75
CA SER A 377 -20.50 -2.78 -0.43
C SER A 377 -19.96 -3.35 -1.74
N PHE A 378 -18.74 -3.88 -1.77
CA PHE A 378 -18.09 -4.27 -3.02
C PHE A 378 -18.65 -5.60 -3.56
N ILE A 379 -19.38 -5.53 -4.66
CA ILE A 379 -20.04 -6.68 -5.32
C ILE A 379 -19.87 -6.64 -6.84
N LYS A 380 -18.73 -6.13 -7.32
CA LYS A 380 -18.43 -6.02 -8.76
C LYS A 380 -17.59 -7.19 -9.26
N ASN A 381 -17.74 -7.47 -10.56
CA ASN A 381 -17.04 -8.54 -11.23
C ASN A 381 -15.53 -8.27 -11.28
N ILE A 382 -14.76 -9.23 -10.79
CA ILE A 382 -13.29 -9.26 -10.83
C ILE A 382 -12.77 -10.59 -11.40
N SER A 383 -13.65 -11.34 -12.05
CA SER A 383 -13.39 -12.72 -12.48
C SER A 383 -12.39 -12.83 -13.62
N CYS A 384 -12.06 -11.72 -14.29
CA CYS A 384 -11.05 -11.63 -15.33
C CYS A 384 -9.66 -11.23 -14.82
N TRP A 385 -9.48 -10.95 -13.53
CA TRP A 385 -8.19 -10.49 -13.03
C TRP A 385 -7.10 -11.56 -13.15
N ASP A 386 -5.96 -11.17 -13.75
CA ASP A 386 -4.75 -11.97 -13.76
C ASP A 386 -4.03 -11.85 -12.42
N THR A 387 -4.02 -12.94 -11.64
CA THR A 387 -3.33 -13.01 -10.34
C THR A 387 -2.05 -13.84 -10.40
N SER A 388 -1.54 -14.18 -11.60
CA SER A 388 -0.42 -15.12 -11.80
C SER A 388 0.91 -14.66 -11.19
N ASN A 389 1.03 -13.39 -10.80
CA ASN A 389 2.18 -12.83 -10.09
C ASN A 389 1.94 -12.56 -8.60
N VAL A 390 0.72 -12.75 -8.10
CA VAL A 390 0.37 -12.49 -6.70
C VAL A 390 1.00 -13.56 -5.80
N THR A 391 1.72 -13.10 -4.77
CA THR A 391 2.35 -13.96 -3.76
C THR A 391 1.64 -13.87 -2.40
N ASP A 392 0.93 -12.76 -2.13
CA ASP A 392 0.26 -12.50 -0.85
C ASP A 392 -1.19 -12.10 -1.07
N MET A 393 -2.12 -12.96 -0.61
CA MET A 393 -3.57 -12.74 -0.60
C MET A 393 -4.14 -12.69 0.83
N SER A 394 -3.28 -12.57 1.85
CA SER A 394 -3.71 -12.58 3.24
C SER A 394 -4.74 -11.49 3.51
N GLY A 395 -5.84 -11.84 4.15
CA GLY A 395 -6.92 -10.93 4.49
C GLY A 395 -7.58 -10.19 3.31
N MET A 396 -7.39 -10.62 2.05
CA MET A 396 -7.84 -9.86 0.87
C MET A 396 -9.32 -9.45 0.96
N PHE A 397 -10.19 -10.32 1.46
CA PHE A 397 -11.63 -10.07 1.66
C PHE A 397 -12.05 -10.12 3.13
N ARG A 398 -11.10 -10.05 4.09
CA ARG A 398 -11.40 -10.13 5.53
C ARG A 398 -12.48 -9.14 5.94
N ASP A 399 -13.54 -9.60 6.59
CA ASP A 399 -14.71 -8.82 7.03
C ASP A 399 -15.52 -8.19 5.88
N ALA A 400 -15.34 -8.60 4.62
CA ALA A 400 -16.21 -8.20 3.50
C ALA A 400 -17.46 -9.08 3.49
N THR A 401 -18.37 -8.79 4.42
CA THR A 401 -19.47 -9.71 4.79
C THR A 401 -20.38 -10.14 3.63
N ASN A 402 -20.61 -9.26 2.64
CA ASN A 402 -21.46 -9.52 1.47
C ASN A 402 -20.70 -10.03 0.23
N PHE A 403 -19.38 -10.20 0.30
CA PHE A 403 -18.58 -10.57 -0.87
C PHE A 403 -18.87 -12.03 -1.29
N ASN A 404 -19.28 -12.20 -2.54
CA ASN A 404 -19.59 -13.51 -3.12
C ASN A 404 -19.41 -13.52 -4.65
N GLN A 405 -18.37 -12.85 -5.16
CA GLN A 405 -18.11 -12.69 -6.59
C GLN A 405 -17.26 -13.83 -7.16
N ASP A 406 -17.48 -14.21 -8.42
CA ASP A 406 -16.73 -15.26 -9.11
C ASP A 406 -15.22 -14.95 -9.12
N ILE A 407 -14.46 -15.83 -8.47
CA ILE A 407 -13.00 -15.82 -8.39
C ILE A 407 -12.42 -17.18 -8.79
N SER A 408 -13.16 -17.91 -9.64
CA SER A 408 -12.75 -19.20 -10.18
C SER A 408 -11.59 -19.04 -11.16
N LYS A 409 -10.65 -19.99 -11.12
CA LYS A 409 -9.55 -20.03 -12.09
C LYS A 409 -10.09 -20.34 -13.48
N LYS A 410 -10.01 -19.40 -14.42
CA LYS A 410 -10.53 -19.58 -15.79
C LYS A 410 -9.62 -19.00 -16.86
N LYS A 411 -9.69 -19.59 -18.06
CA LYS A 411 -8.92 -19.15 -19.23
C LYS A 411 -9.55 -17.89 -19.83
N ILE A 412 -8.78 -16.82 -19.95
CA ILE A 412 -9.20 -15.57 -20.60
C ILE A 412 -8.38 -15.37 -21.87
N TRP A 413 -9.05 -15.24 -23.01
CA TRP A 413 -8.41 -14.98 -24.29
C TRP A 413 -8.18 -13.48 -24.47
N ILE A 414 -6.94 -13.10 -24.78
CA ILE A 414 -6.58 -11.74 -25.21
C ILE A 414 -6.85 -11.62 -26.71
N ASP A 415 -6.46 -12.65 -27.46
CA ASP A 415 -6.69 -12.76 -28.90
C ASP A 415 -6.83 -14.26 -29.30
N ARG A 416 -6.78 -14.57 -30.60
CA ARG A 416 -6.94 -15.94 -31.12
C ARG A 416 -5.87 -16.93 -30.62
N TRP A 417 -4.70 -16.45 -30.22
CA TRP A 417 -3.52 -17.25 -29.90
C TRP A 417 -2.99 -16.98 -28.50
N THR A 418 -3.26 -15.80 -27.94
CA THR A 418 -2.76 -15.36 -26.64
C THR A 418 -3.86 -15.43 -25.58
N TYR A 419 -3.54 -16.02 -24.43
CA TYR A 419 -4.44 -16.12 -23.29
C TYR A 419 -3.66 -16.07 -21.97
N TYR A 420 -4.36 -15.81 -20.88
CA TYR A 420 -3.87 -16.00 -19.51
C TYR A 420 -4.92 -16.77 -18.70
N TYR A 421 -4.56 -17.14 -17.47
CA TYR A 421 -5.50 -17.70 -16.51
C TYR A 421 -5.82 -16.64 -15.47
N ALA A 422 -7.07 -16.17 -15.46
CA ALA A 422 -7.57 -15.37 -14.36
C ALA A 422 -7.57 -16.21 -13.08
N TRP A 423 -7.39 -15.55 -11.93
CA TRP A 423 -7.34 -16.20 -10.62
C TRP A 423 -6.34 -17.37 -10.56
N ASP A 424 -5.18 -17.18 -11.18
CA ASP A 424 -4.04 -18.08 -11.01
C ASP A 424 -3.38 -17.87 -9.63
N THR A 425 -3.61 -18.80 -8.71
CA THR A 425 -3.06 -18.77 -7.35
C THR A 425 -1.70 -19.47 -7.22
N SER A 426 -1.09 -19.92 -8.33
CA SER A 426 0.09 -20.81 -8.29
C SER A 426 1.33 -20.21 -7.63
N LYS A 427 1.43 -18.89 -7.47
CA LYS A 427 2.53 -18.22 -6.76
C LYS A 427 2.18 -17.76 -5.35
N VAL A 428 0.94 -17.93 -4.90
CA VAL A 428 0.48 -17.46 -3.58
C VAL A 428 1.12 -18.31 -2.50
N THR A 429 1.72 -17.64 -1.50
CA THR A 429 2.34 -18.26 -0.33
C THR A 429 1.56 -18.05 0.96
N ASP A 430 0.77 -16.97 1.06
CA ASP A 430 -0.05 -16.64 2.23
C ASP A 430 -1.52 -16.39 1.83
N MET A 431 -2.42 -17.19 2.40
CA MET A 431 -3.88 -17.07 2.29
C MET A 431 -4.56 -16.88 3.66
N SER A 432 -3.79 -16.55 4.70
CA SER A 432 -4.33 -16.38 6.04
C SER A 432 -5.42 -15.32 6.07
N GLU A 433 -6.52 -15.63 6.75
CA GLU A 433 -7.68 -14.77 6.94
C GLU A 433 -8.32 -14.25 5.63
N MET A 434 -8.01 -14.82 4.46
CA MET A 434 -8.46 -14.29 3.16
C MET A 434 -9.98 -14.09 3.09
N PHE A 435 -10.74 -15.02 3.67
CA PHE A 435 -12.21 -15.04 3.76
C PHE A 435 -12.71 -15.00 5.22
N TYR A 436 -11.90 -14.46 6.14
CA TYR A 436 -12.33 -14.26 7.53
C TYR A 436 -13.60 -13.41 7.56
N ASN A 437 -14.68 -13.91 8.18
CA ASN A 437 -15.98 -13.24 8.32
C ASN A 437 -16.60 -12.77 6.99
N THR A 438 -16.31 -13.45 5.86
CA THR A 438 -17.04 -13.27 4.60
C THR A 438 -18.27 -14.17 4.56
N ARG A 439 -19.28 -13.83 5.35
CA ARG A 439 -20.43 -14.70 5.64
C ARG A 439 -21.16 -15.21 4.41
N GLU A 440 -21.25 -14.40 3.36
CA GLU A 440 -21.95 -14.73 2.11
C GLU A 440 -21.11 -15.53 1.10
N PHE A 441 -19.80 -15.66 1.31
CA PHE A 441 -18.90 -16.24 0.32
C PHE A 441 -19.12 -17.75 0.15
N ASN A 442 -19.43 -18.18 -1.08
CA ASN A 442 -19.60 -19.59 -1.43
C ASN A 442 -19.33 -19.86 -2.93
N GLN A 443 -18.33 -19.19 -3.52
CA GLN A 443 -17.98 -19.35 -4.95
C GLN A 443 -16.96 -20.45 -5.21
N ASP A 444 -17.01 -21.06 -6.41
CA ASP A 444 -16.13 -22.15 -6.80
C ASP A 444 -14.65 -21.71 -6.82
N ILE A 445 -13.88 -22.34 -5.95
CA ILE A 445 -12.42 -22.22 -5.82
C ILE A 445 -11.73 -23.58 -5.98
N SER A 446 -12.44 -24.59 -6.49
CA SER A 446 -12.00 -25.99 -6.51
C SER A 446 -10.79 -26.25 -7.42
N ASN A 447 -10.49 -25.32 -8.34
CA ASN A 447 -9.36 -25.40 -9.27
C ASN A 447 -8.14 -24.56 -8.86
N TRP A 448 -8.17 -23.95 -7.67
CA TRP A 448 -7.04 -23.15 -7.17
C TRP A 448 -5.83 -24.02 -6.90
N ASN A 449 -4.67 -23.56 -7.38
CA ASN A 449 -3.38 -24.19 -7.08
C ASN A 449 -2.84 -23.60 -5.77
N THR A 450 -2.79 -24.41 -4.71
CA THR A 450 -2.27 -24.00 -3.40
C THR A 450 -0.89 -24.58 -3.09
N SER A 451 -0.18 -25.17 -4.07
CA SER A 451 1.06 -25.91 -3.84
C SER A 451 2.23 -25.09 -3.31
N ASN A 452 2.10 -23.76 -3.28
CA ASN A 452 3.07 -22.84 -2.69
C ASN A 452 2.59 -22.18 -1.38
N VAL A 453 1.35 -22.41 -0.97
CA VAL A 453 0.78 -21.84 0.25
C VAL A 453 1.39 -22.50 1.47
N THR A 454 1.89 -21.69 2.39
CA THR A 454 2.46 -22.14 3.68
C THR A 454 1.56 -21.77 4.87
N ASN A 455 0.69 -20.76 4.72
CA ASN A 455 -0.15 -20.22 5.78
C ASN A 455 -1.62 -20.16 5.35
N MET A 456 -2.49 -20.90 6.05
CA MET A 456 -3.95 -20.94 5.86
C MET A 456 -4.72 -20.57 7.13
N ARG A 457 -4.05 -19.96 8.11
CA ARG A 457 -4.66 -19.57 9.39
C ARG A 457 -5.93 -18.76 9.16
N GLY A 458 -7.05 -19.19 9.73
CA GLY A 458 -8.32 -18.48 9.73
C GLY A 458 -8.89 -18.20 8.35
N MET A 459 -8.46 -18.92 7.29
CA MET A 459 -8.81 -18.60 5.91
C MET A 459 -10.32 -18.47 5.71
N PHE A 460 -11.13 -19.36 6.31
CA PHE A 460 -12.61 -19.37 6.21
C PHE A 460 -13.30 -19.17 7.57
N ARG A 461 -12.58 -18.64 8.56
CA ARG A 461 -13.15 -18.39 9.88
C ARG A 461 -14.37 -17.47 9.76
N ASP A 462 -15.49 -17.82 10.38
CA ASP A 462 -16.77 -17.08 10.34
C ASP A 462 -17.36 -16.95 8.91
N ALA A 463 -16.92 -17.75 7.92
CA ALA A 463 -17.51 -17.80 6.58
C ALA A 463 -18.76 -18.70 6.54
N GLU A 464 -19.85 -18.25 7.17
CA GLU A 464 -21.06 -19.03 7.48
C GLU A 464 -21.64 -19.84 6.30
N LYS A 465 -21.67 -19.31 5.06
CA LYS A 465 -22.23 -20.00 3.87
C LYS A 465 -21.24 -20.88 3.12
N PHE A 466 -19.96 -20.84 3.46
CA PHE A 466 -18.93 -21.52 2.67
C PHE A 466 -19.07 -23.04 2.76
N ASN A 467 -19.25 -23.70 1.61
CA ASN A 467 -19.35 -25.16 1.51
C ASN A 467 -18.92 -25.69 0.12
N GLN A 468 -17.85 -25.12 -0.45
CA GLN A 468 -17.36 -25.49 -1.79
C GLN A 468 -16.30 -26.60 -1.74
N ASP A 469 -16.24 -27.39 -2.82
CA ASP A 469 -15.23 -28.44 -2.99
C ASP A 469 -13.82 -27.83 -2.96
N ILE A 470 -13.05 -28.26 -1.95
CA ILE A 470 -11.64 -27.90 -1.75
C ILE A 470 -10.79 -29.18 -1.61
N SER A 471 -11.26 -30.29 -2.17
CA SER A 471 -10.53 -31.54 -2.20
C SER A 471 -9.29 -31.43 -3.10
N LYS A 472 -8.20 -32.08 -2.69
CA LYS A 472 -7.00 -32.19 -3.51
C LYS A 472 -7.32 -33.02 -4.76
N LYS A 473 -7.17 -32.43 -5.94
CA LYS A 473 -7.42 -33.12 -7.23
C LYS A 473 -6.42 -32.74 -8.30
N GLU A 474 -6.07 -33.72 -9.12
CA GLU A 474 -5.21 -33.52 -10.28
C GLU A 474 -6.00 -32.78 -11.37
N ILE A 475 -5.49 -31.64 -11.81
CA ILE A 475 -6.03 -30.88 -12.93
C ILE A 475 -5.18 -31.20 -14.17
N ARG A 476 -5.71 -32.09 -15.01
CA ARG A 476 -5.11 -32.44 -16.30
C ARG A 476 -5.62 -31.49 -17.39
N ARG A 477 -4.71 -31.05 -18.27
CA ARG A 477 -5.05 -30.21 -19.43
C ARG A 477 -4.34 -30.73 -20.68
N CYS A 478 -4.91 -30.43 -21.85
CA CYS A 478 -4.21 -30.59 -23.13
C CYS A 478 -3.09 -29.53 -23.20
N GLY A 479 -1.88 -29.86 -22.72
CA GLY A 479 -0.72 -28.98 -22.59
C GLY A 479 0.27 -29.48 -21.51
N PRO A 480 1.39 -28.78 -21.26
CA PRO A 480 2.43 -29.25 -20.34
C PRO A 480 2.12 -29.08 -18.84
N GLU A 481 1.06 -28.36 -18.47
CA GLU A 481 0.78 -28.00 -17.07
C GLU A 481 -0.30 -28.91 -16.46
N THR A 482 0.13 -30.04 -15.92
CA THR A 482 -0.63 -30.78 -14.90
C THR A 482 -0.24 -30.23 -13.53
N TYR A 483 -1.22 -29.86 -12.72
CA TYR A 483 -1.00 -29.42 -11.34
C TYR A 483 -2.04 -30.05 -10.41
N TYR A 484 -1.79 -29.96 -9.11
CA TYR A 484 -2.76 -30.38 -8.10
C TYR A 484 -3.47 -29.13 -7.55
N ALA A 485 -4.79 -29.07 -7.74
CA ALA A 485 -5.60 -28.10 -7.02
C ALA A 485 -5.65 -28.51 -5.55
N TRP A 486 -5.71 -27.53 -4.64
CA TRP A 486 -5.75 -27.76 -3.19
C TRP A 486 -4.64 -28.67 -2.67
N ASP A 487 -3.43 -28.55 -3.23
CA ASP A 487 -2.24 -29.17 -2.66
C ASP A 487 -1.81 -28.44 -1.38
N THR A 488 -2.06 -29.05 -0.23
CA THR A 488 -1.73 -28.51 1.10
C THR A 488 -0.33 -28.93 1.58
N SER A 489 0.47 -29.61 0.75
CA SER A 489 1.72 -30.25 1.17
C SER A 489 2.78 -29.30 1.75
N LYS A 490 2.68 -27.99 1.54
CA LYS A 490 3.58 -26.98 2.13
C LYS A 490 2.99 -26.21 3.31
N VAL A 491 1.71 -26.43 3.64
CA VAL A 491 1.02 -25.70 4.70
C VAL A 491 1.56 -26.13 6.07
N THR A 492 1.90 -25.15 6.90
CA THR A 492 2.41 -25.37 8.26
C THR A 492 1.45 -24.90 9.36
N ASP A 493 0.56 -23.93 9.04
CA ASP A 493 -0.39 -23.32 9.98
C ASP A 493 -1.82 -23.40 9.43
N MET A 494 -2.69 -24.14 10.14
CA MET A 494 -4.13 -24.31 9.83
C MET A 494 -5.02 -23.84 10.99
N ARG A 495 -4.49 -23.04 11.93
CA ARG A 495 -5.25 -22.55 13.08
C ARG A 495 -6.54 -21.88 12.65
N GLU A 496 -7.63 -22.20 13.32
CA GLU A 496 -8.94 -21.55 13.14
C GLU A 496 -9.47 -21.59 11.69
N MET A 497 -8.91 -22.41 10.78
CA MET A 497 -9.19 -22.32 9.34
C MET A 497 -10.67 -22.37 9.00
N PHE A 498 -11.45 -23.20 9.71
CA PHE A 498 -12.90 -23.37 9.58
C PHE A 498 -13.66 -23.05 10.87
N SER A 499 -13.07 -22.24 11.75
CA SER A 499 -13.76 -21.84 12.99
C SER A 499 -15.05 -21.09 12.62
N ARG A 500 -16.21 -21.53 13.12
CA ARG A 500 -17.54 -20.93 12.87
C ARG A 500 -17.97 -20.98 11.40
N THR A 501 -17.44 -21.91 10.62
CA THR A 501 -17.89 -22.18 9.25
C THR A 501 -19.04 -23.18 9.28
N GLU A 502 -20.21 -22.74 9.76
CA GLU A 502 -21.33 -23.62 10.17
C GLU A 502 -21.79 -24.61 9.09
N ASN A 503 -21.80 -24.22 7.81
CA ASN A 503 -22.29 -25.07 6.71
C ASN A 503 -21.23 -25.98 6.08
N PHE A 504 -19.94 -25.80 6.43
CA PHE A 504 -18.87 -26.51 5.75
C PHE A 504 -18.87 -28.00 6.11
N ASN A 505 -18.95 -28.85 5.09
CA ASN A 505 -18.89 -30.31 5.25
C ASN A 505 -18.35 -31.01 3.99
N GLN A 506 -17.37 -30.41 3.31
CA GLN A 506 -16.78 -30.99 2.10
C GLN A 506 -15.62 -31.92 2.40
N ASP A 507 -15.41 -32.92 1.55
CA ASP A 507 -14.34 -33.92 1.70
C ASP A 507 -12.95 -33.27 1.58
N ILE A 508 -12.19 -33.36 2.68
CA ILE A 508 -10.79 -32.92 2.80
C ILE A 508 -9.86 -34.07 3.22
N SER A 509 -10.31 -35.31 3.06
CA SER A 509 -9.58 -36.53 3.46
C SER A 509 -8.26 -36.72 2.70
N ASN A 510 -8.14 -36.12 1.52
CA ASN A 510 -6.96 -36.22 0.63
C ASN A 510 -5.93 -35.09 0.81
N TRP A 511 -6.11 -34.22 1.81
CA TRP A 511 -5.11 -33.20 2.14
C TRP A 511 -3.84 -33.83 2.71
N ASP A 512 -2.69 -33.25 2.33
CA ASP A 512 -1.40 -33.57 2.93
C ASP A 512 -1.17 -32.64 4.12
N THR A 513 -1.24 -33.18 5.34
CA THR A 513 -1.04 -32.44 6.59
C THR A 513 0.34 -32.70 7.21
N SER A 514 1.24 -33.42 6.53
CA SER A 514 2.52 -33.88 7.09
C SER A 514 3.50 -32.76 7.47
N ASN A 515 3.23 -31.52 7.06
CA ASN A 515 3.98 -30.32 7.43
C ASN A 515 3.27 -29.42 8.43
N VAL A 516 2.01 -29.70 8.78
CA VAL A 516 1.22 -28.89 9.70
C VAL A 516 1.72 -29.10 11.13
N THR A 517 1.99 -28.01 11.84
CA THR A 517 2.46 -28.04 13.24
C THR A 517 1.43 -27.55 14.24
N ASP A 518 0.42 -26.79 13.78
CA ASP A 518 -0.60 -26.15 14.61
C ASP A 518 -1.98 -26.27 13.94
N MET A 519 -2.91 -26.94 14.64
CA MET A 519 -4.31 -27.16 14.22
C MET A 519 -5.31 -26.62 15.26
N LYS A 520 -4.85 -25.72 16.15
CA LYS A 520 -5.69 -25.17 17.21
C LYS A 520 -6.99 -24.57 16.65
N GLU A 521 -8.11 -24.92 17.27
CA GLU A 521 -9.44 -24.39 16.96
C GLU A 521 -9.86 -24.52 15.48
N MET A 522 -9.25 -25.43 14.70
CA MET A 522 -9.47 -25.53 13.24
C MET A 522 -10.94 -25.68 12.84
N PHE A 523 -11.73 -26.48 13.57
CA PHE A 523 -13.16 -26.72 13.33
C PHE A 523 -14.03 -26.25 14.50
N LYS A 524 -13.56 -25.29 15.30
CA LYS A 524 -14.32 -24.76 16.42
C LYS A 524 -15.66 -24.18 15.92
N ASP A 525 -16.77 -24.58 16.52
CA ASP A 525 -18.14 -24.18 16.18
C ASP A 525 -18.51 -24.50 14.71
N ALA A 526 -17.81 -25.44 14.03
CA ALA A 526 -18.17 -25.91 12.69
C ALA A 526 -19.28 -26.98 12.78
N GLU A 527 -20.50 -26.54 13.12
CA GLU A 527 -21.57 -27.43 13.62
C GLU A 527 -21.93 -28.61 12.70
N ASN A 528 -21.85 -28.45 11.38
CA ASN A 528 -22.21 -29.49 10.41
C ASN A 528 -21.04 -30.36 9.92
N PHE A 529 -19.80 -30.06 10.32
CA PHE A 529 -18.63 -30.75 9.82
C PHE A 529 -18.56 -32.19 10.35
N ASN A 530 -18.50 -33.18 9.46
CA ASN A 530 -18.48 -34.61 9.81
C ASN A 530 -17.77 -35.47 8.75
N GLN A 531 -16.55 -35.09 8.36
CA GLN A 531 -15.79 -35.79 7.31
C GLN A 531 -14.76 -36.76 7.88
N ASN A 532 -14.42 -37.80 7.09
CA ASN A 532 -13.38 -38.76 7.45
C ASN A 532 -11.99 -38.13 7.31
N LEU A 533 -11.19 -38.12 8.39
CA LEU A 533 -9.86 -37.53 8.45
C LEU A 533 -8.77 -38.55 8.78
N LYS A 534 -9.04 -39.85 8.64
CA LYS A 534 -8.14 -40.94 9.06
C LYS A 534 -6.79 -40.93 8.34
N ASN A 535 -6.71 -40.29 7.17
CA ASN A 535 -5.52 -40.26 6.33
C ASN A 535 -4.60 -39.07 6.64
N TRP A 536 -5.02 -38.16 7.51
CA TRP A 536 -4.19 -37.02 7.89
C TRP A 536 -2.98 -37.47 8.71
N ASP A 537 -1.81 -36.96 8.34
CA ASP A 537 -0.58 -37.10 9.11
C ASP A 537 -0.53 -35.97 10.16
N THR A 538 -0.69 -36.34 11.42
CA THR A 538 -0.67 -35.41 12.56
C THR A 538 0.64 -35.46 13.35
N PHE A 539 1.66 -36.20 12.88
CA PHE A 539 2.88 -36.45 13.66
C PHE A 539 3.57 -35.17 14.14
N LYS A 540 3.54 -34.08 13.36
CA LYS A 540 4.19 -32.81 13.71
C LYS A 540 3.33 -31.88 14.57
N VAL A 541 2.06 -32.20 14.79
CA VAL A 541 1.14 -31.34 15.53
C VAL A 541 1.48 -31.38 17.01
N THR A 542 1.56 -30.19 17.64
CA THR A 542 1.91 -30.07 19.07
C THR A 542 0.77 -29.55 19.96
N ASP A 543 -0.21 -28.87 19.37
CA ASP A 543 -1.40 -28.33 20.04
C ASP A 543 -2.67 -28.67 19.23
N MET A 544 -3.63 -29.34 19.88
CA MET A 544 -4.95 -29.69 19.33
C MET A 544 -6.09 -29.06 20.17
N SER A 545 -5.79 -28.04 20.97
CA SER A 545 -6.78 -27.41 21.83
C SER A 545 -7.93 -26.82 21.03
N GLY A 546 -9.15 -27.12 21.49
CA GLY A 546 -10.40 -26.66 20.88
C GLY A 546 -10.64 -27.11 19.43
N MET A 547 -9.90 -28.10 18.90
CA MET A 547 -9.94 -28.45 17.47
C MET A 547 -11.36 -28.71 16.94
N PHE A 548 -12.22 -29.37 17.73
CA PHE A 548 -13.63 -29.66 17.44
C PHE A 548 -14.58 -29.12 18.52
N TYR A 549 -14.17 -28.08 19.25
CA TYR A 549 -15.04 -27.40 20.23
C TYR A 549 -16.34 -26.97 19.53
N GLY A 550 -17.52 -27.37 19.99
CA GLY A 550 -18.81 -26.98 19.40
C GLY A 550 -19.11 -27.60 18.03
N ALA A 551 -18.29 -28.51 17.51
CA ALA A 551 -18.56 -29.22 16.25
C ALA A 551 -19.60 -30.33 16.47
N LYS A 552 -20.86 -29.93 16.66
CA LYS A 552 -21.95 -30.78 17.18
C LYS A 552 -22.13 -32.12 16.44
N LYS A 553 -22.07 -32.12 15.11
CA LYS A 553 -22.23 -33.33 14.26
C LYS A 553 -20.94 -34.12 14.04
N PHE A 554 -19.81 -33.65 14.56
CA PHE A 554 -18.53 -34.26 14.25
C PHE A 554 -18.44 -35.66 14.85
N ASN A 555 -18.34 -36.65 13.97
CA ASN A 555 -18.10 -38.05 14.28
C ASN A 555 -17.29 -38.72 13.16
N GLY A 556 -16.43 -37.94 12.50
CA GLY A 556 -15.59 -38.41 11.39
C GLY A 556 -14.40 -39.21 11.89
N ASP A 557 -14.01 -40.27 11.17
CA ASP A 557 -12.92 -41.17 11.57
C ASP A 557 -11.58 -40.43 11.69
N ILE A 558 -11.02 -40.44 12.89
CA ILE A 558 -9.72 -39.88 13.29
C ILE A 558 -8.84 -40.94 13.99
N SER A 559 -9.15 -42.22 13.77
CA SER A 559 -8.61 -43.31 14.58
C SER A 559 -7.13 -43.61 14.31
N ASN A 560 -6.54 -43.04 13.25
CA ASN A 560 -5.15 -43.24 12.85
C ASN A 560 -4.22 -42.06 13.19
N TRP A 561 -4.72 -41.02 13.86
CA TRP A 561 -3.91 -39.84 14.18
C TRP A 561 -2.78 -40.17 15.15
N ASP A 562 -1.55 -39.83 14.76
CA ASP A 562 -0.39 -39.85 15.65
C ASP A 562 -0.39 -38.59 16.53
N THR A 563 -0.67 -38.76 17.82
CA THR A 563 -0.67 -37.67 18.81
C THR A 563 0.59 -37.64 19.68
N SER A 564 1.63 -38.41 19.34
CA SER A 564 2.83 -38.59 20.19
C SER A 564 3.65 -37.32 20.41
N ASN A 565 3.40 -36.25 19.66
CA ASN A 565 4.00 -34.92 19.85
C ASN A 565 3.01 -33.89 20.42
N VAL A 566 1.74 -34.23 20.59
CA VAL A 566 0.73 -33.34 21.15
C VAL A 566 0.95 -33.18 22.64
N THR A 567 0.93 -31.94 23.11
CA THR A 567 1.12 -31.60 24.53
C THR A 567 -0.15 -31.02 25.18
N ASN A 568 -1.08 -30.50 24.37
CA ASN A 568 -2.29 -29.83 24.82
C ASN A 568 -3.51 -30.33 24.03
N MET A 569 -4.50 -30.88 24.75
CA MET A 569 -5.79 -31.35 24.22
C MET A 569 -6.98 -30.66 24.89
N LYS A 570 -6.74 -29.50 25.52
CA LYS A 570 -7.78 -28.74 26.23
C LYS A 570 -9.00 -28.50 25.32
N SER A 571 -10.18 -28.83 25.82
CA SER A 571 -11.49 -28.59 25.18
C SER A 571 -11.61 -29.14 23.75
N MET A 572 -10.81 -30.15 23.36
CA MET A 572 -10.73 -30.64 21.98
C MET A 572 -12.10 -31.06 21.39
N PHE A 573 -12.95 -31.72 22.18
CA PHE A 573 -14.30 -32.15 21.79
C PHE A 573 -15.39 -31.53 22.67
N TYR A 574 -15.12 -30.41 23.33
CA TYR A 574 -16.13 -29.72 24.14
C TYR A 574 -17.40 -29.48 23.30
N ASP A 575 -18.57 -29.91 23.76
CA ASP A 575 -19.87 -29.76 23.09
C ASP A 575 -19.98 -30.41 21.68
N ALA A 576 -19.06 -31.33 21.33
CA ALA A 576 -19.20 -32.20 20.16
C ALA A 576 -20.18 -33.34 20.46
N THR A 577 -21.48 -33.02 20.49
CA THR A 577 -22.53 -33.87 21.07
C THR A 577 -22.70 -35.25 20.41
N GLU A 578 -22.39 -35.40 19.12
CA GLU A 578 -22.45 -36.67 18.39
C GLU A 578 -21.12 -37.46 18.39
N PHE A 579 -20.03 -36.88 18.91
CA PHE A 579 -18.72 -37.51 18.84
C PHE A 579 -18.68 -38.84 19.61
N ASN A 580 -18.33 -39.92 18.92
CA ASN A 580 -18.21 -41.26 19.50
C ASN A 580 -17.21 -42.15 18.73
N GLN A 581 -16.17 -41.56 18.12
CA GLN A 581 -15.16 -42.30 17.37
C GLN A 581 -14.17 -43.03 18.28
N ASP A 582 -13.73 -44.22 17.85
CA ASP A 582 -12.69 -44.97 18.54
C ASP A 582 -11.33 -44.25 18.42
N ILE A 583 -10.90 -43.71 19.56
CA ILE A 583 -9.66 -42.97 19.76
C ILE A 583 -8.76 -43.69 20.79
N SER A 584 -8.90 -45.01 20.88
CA SER A 584 -8.04 -45.84 21.72
C SER A 584 -6.61 -45.90 21.17
N LYS A 585 -5.63 -46.02 22.07
CA LYS A 585 -4.22 -46.18 21.68
C LYS A 585 -4.03 -47.54 21.01
N LYS A 586 -3.68 -47.55 19.72
CA LYS A 586 -3.44 -48.79 18.95
C LYS A 586 -2.15 -48.69 18.15
N GLU A 587 -1.52 -49.82 17.90
CA GLU A 587 -0.45 -49.89 16.90
C GLU A 587 -1.02 -49.43 15.57
N ALA A 588 -0.49 -48.32 15.05
CA ALA A 588 -0.92 -47.76 13.78
C ALA A 588 0.16 -48.06 12.76
N TRP A 589 -0.25 -48.66 11.64
CA TRP A 589 0.65 -48.91 10.53
C TRP A 589 0.87 -47.63 9.74
N SER A 590 2.14 -47.23 9.57
CA SER A 590 2.54 -46.13 8.69
C SER A 590 3.27 -46.66 7.46
N TYR A 591 2.86 -46.23 6.27
CA TYR A 591 3.58 -46.45 5.01
C TYR A 591 4.85 -45.58 4.99
N ARG A 592 5.87 -45.98 5.78
CA ARG A 592 7.28 -45.53 5.74
C ARG A 592 8.22 -46.25 6.74
N ARG A 593 7.83 -47.42 7.29
CA ARG A 593 8.64 -48.24 8.23
C ARG A 593 9.11 -47.51 9.50
N ARG A 594 8.24 -46.72 10.13
CA ARG A 594 8.36 -46.39 11.56
C ARG A 594 7.08 -46.83 12.26
N TYR A 595 7.23 -47.54 13.37
CA TYR A 595 6.12 -47.89 14.24
C TYR A 595 5.67 -46.61 14.94
N HIS A 596 4.41 -46.23 14.74
CA HIS A 596 3.78 -45.10 15.42
C HIS A 596 2.54 -45.63 16.15
N TYR A 597 2.23 -45.02 17.28
CA TYR A 597 1.01 -45.33 18.02
C TYR A 597 0.00 -44.23 17.71
N ALA A 598 -1.16 -44.63 17.18
CA ALA A 598 -2.27 -43.70 17.13
C ALA A 598 -2.68 -43.36 18.56
N TRP A 599 -3.09 -42.11 18.79
CA TRP A 599 -3.57 -41.65 20.10
C TRP A 599 -2.58 -41.91 21.25
N ASP A 600 -1.27 -41.75 21.01
CA ASP A 600 -0.29 -41.70 22.10
C ASP A 600 -0.41 -40.38 22.88
N THR A 601 -1.00 -40.44 24.07
CA THR A 601 -1.21 -39.28 24.95
C THR A 601 -0.05 -39.03 25.91
N SER A 602 1.05 -39.78 25.81
CA SER A 602 2.14 -39.78 26.79
C SER A 602 2.78 -38.40 27.03
N LYS A 603 2.69 -37.45 26.10
CA LYS A 603 3.22 -36.08 26.26
C LYS A 603 2.17 -35.04 26.68
N VAL A 604 0.90 -35.40 26.76
CA VAL A 604 -0.19 -34.47 27.05
C VAL A 604 -0.15 -34.07 28.52
N TRP A 605 -0.11 -32.77 28.80
CA TRP A 605 -0.16 -32.25 30.17
C TRP A 605 -1.53 -31.65 30.54
N ASN A 606 -2.33 -31.26 29.53
CA ASN A 606 -3.64 -30.61 29.70
C ASN A 606 -4.74 -31.34 28.92
N MET A 607 -5.72 -31.88 29.64
CA MET A 607 -6.93 -32.52 29.11
C MET A 607 -8.21 -31.86 29.68
N ALA A 608 -8.10 -30.64 30.22
CA ALA A 608 -9.25 -29.94 30.77
C ALA A 608 -10.36 -29.82 29.71
N GLU A 609 -11.59 -30.10 30.12
CA GLU A 609 -12.81 -29.96 29.32
C GLU A 609 -12.84 -30.80 28.02
N MET A 610 -11.93 -31.78 27.84
CA MET A 610 -11.73 -32.47 26.57
C MET A 610 -13.00 -33.10 26.00
N PHE A 611 -13.83 -33.74 26.84
CA PHE A 611 -15.10 -34.37 26.48
C PHE A 611 -16.31 -33.72 27.18
N LYS A 612 -16.16 -32.48 27.64
CA LYS A 612 -17.27 -31.77 28.28
C LYS A 612 -18.46 -31.68 27.33
N ASN A 613 -19.65 -32.09 27.77
CA ASN A 613 -20.88 -32.16 26.99
C ASN A 613 -20.81 -33.05 25.72
N CYS A 614 -19.87 -34.00 25.64
CA CYS A 614 -19.88 -35.05 24.62
C CYS A 614 -20.97 -36.09 24.94
N LEU A 615 -22.22 -35.77 24.60
CA LEU A 615 -23.40 -36.55 25.01
C LEU A 615 -23.38 -38.01 24.51
N SER A 616 -22.75 -38.26 23.36
CA SER A 616 -22.73 -39.60 22.73
C SER A 616 -21.48 -40.43 23.01
N PHE A 617 -20.44 -39.83 23.59
CA PHE A 617 -19.12 -40.45 23.70
C PHE A 617 -19.10 -41.62 24.68
N ASN A 618 -18.68 -42.80 24.22
CA ASN A 618 -18.60 -44.02 25.03
C ASN A 618 -17.55 -45.01 24.51
N GLN A 619 -16.32 -44.53 24.26
CA GLN A 619 -15.22 -45.33 23.71
C GLN A 619 -14.14 -45.68 24.73
N GLN A 620 -13.36 -46.73 24.46
CA GLN A 620 -12.34 -47.23 25.39
C GLN A 620 -11.14 -46.26 25.45
N LEU A 621 -10.78 -45.85 26.67
CA LEU A 621 -9.65 -44.95 26.93
C LEU A 621 -8.65 -45.50 27.97
N ASN A 622 -8.90 -46.70 28.51
CA ASN A 622 -8.10 -47.27 29.60
C ASN A 622 -6.61 -47.45 29.22
N ASN A 623 -6.31 -47.56 27.92
CA ASN A 623 -4.96 -47.71 27.38
C ASN A 623 -4.20 -46.40 27.12
N TRP A 624 -4.79 -45.25 27.47
CA TRP A 624 -4.13 -43.96 27.38
C TRP A 624 -3.06 -43.80 28.46
N ASP A 625 -1.91 -43.22 28.08
CA ASP A 625 -0.90 -42.81 29.04
C ASP A 625 -1.20 -41.38 29.49
N VAL A 626 -1.73 -41.25 30.70
CA VAL A 626 -2.06 -39.97 31.34
C VAL A 626 -1.03 -39.56 32.41
N SER A 627 0.12 -40.24 32.49
CA SER A 627 1.11 -40.05 33.55
C SER A 627 1.78 -38.67 33.58
N ASN A 628 1.63 -37.89 32.51
CA ASN A 628 2.09 -36.50 32.41
C ASN A 628 0.98 -35.46 32.54
N VAL A 629 -0.29 -35.88 32.63
CA VAL A 629 -1.42 -34.96 32.75
C VAL A 629 -1.42 -34.31 34.12
N THR A 630 -1.60 -32.99 34.14
CA THR A 630 -1.68 -32.19 35.37
C THR A 630 -3.05 -31.51 35.55
N ASP A 631 -3.84 -31.37 34.49
CA ASP A 631 -5.16 -30.75 34.52
C ASP A 631 -6.20 -31.61 33.78
N MET A 632 -7.23 -32.03 34.51
CA MET A 632 -8.39 -32.80 34.04
C MET A 632 -9.71 -32.12 34.45
N GLN A 633 -9.70 -30.82 34.74
CA GLN A 633 -10.92 -30.09 35.09
C GLN A 633 -12.00 -30.32 34.05
N GLU A 634 -13.21 -30.68 34.49
CA GLU A 634 -14.40 -30.82 33.66
C GLU A 634 -14.24 -31.79 32.47
N MET A 635 -13.26 -32.70 32.49
CA MET A 635 -12.91 -33.55 31.35
C MET A 635 -14.11 -34.35 30.80
N PHE A 636 -14.97 -34.88 31.67
CA PHE A 636 -16.19 -35.63 31.32
C PHE A 636 -17.47 -34.96 31.86
N TYR A 637 -17.42 -33.66 32.17
CA TYR A 637 -18.61 -32.93 32.61
C TYR A 637 -19.74 -33.12 31.59
N GLY A 638 -20.92 -33.58 32.01
CA GLY A 638 -22.07 -33.77 31.12
C GLY A 638 -21.88 -34.83 30.02
N ALA A 639 -20.83 -35.67 30.06
CA ALA A 639 -20.62 -36.77 29.11
C ALA A 639 -21.57 -37.95 29.42
N LYS A 640 -22.86 -37.76 29.16
CA LYS A 640 -23.95 -38.58 29.71
C LYS A 640 -23.82 -40.08 29.47
N LYS A 641 -23.34 -40.52 28.30
CA LYS A 641 -23.21 -41.94 27.92
C LYS A 641 -21.86 -42.58 28.27
N PHE A 642 -20.89 -41.82 28.76
CA PHE A 642 -19.55 -42.35 28.96
C PHE A 642 -19.55 -43.33 30.14
N ASN A 643 -19.24 -44.60 29.88
CA ASN A 643 -19.20 -45.64 30.90
C ASN A 643 -18.17 -46.73 30.56
N LYS A 644 -16.90 -46.33 30.33
CA LYS A 644 -15.79 -47.24 30.02
C LYS A 644 -14.74 -47.24 31.14
N PRO A 645 -14.05 -48.37 31.38
CA PRO A 645 -13.04 -48.46 32.43
C PRO A 645 -11.91 -47.45 32.23
N LEU A 646 -11.44 -46.87 33.33
CA LEU A 646 -10.31 -45.95 33.41
C LEU A 646 -9.32 -46.32 34.53
N ASN A 647 -9.43 -47.53 35.09
CA ASN A 647 -8.67 -47.99 36.24
C ASN A 647 -7.15 -48.10 35.99
N ASP A 648 -6.69 -48.13 34.74
CA ASP A 648 -5.25 -48.26 34.43
C ASP A 648 -4.54 -46.90 34.36
N TRP A 649 -5.27 -45.80 34.53
CA TRP A 649 -4.71 -44.45 34.46
C TRP A 649 -3.81 -44.12 35.65
N ASN A 650 -2.59 -43.67 35.35
CA ASN A 650 -1.68 -43.10 36.34
C ASN A 650 -1.97 -41.60 36.55
N THR A 651 -2.74 -41.27 37.59
CA THR A 651 -3.14 -39.88 37.92
C THR A 651 -2.19 -39.15 38.87
N SER A 652 -1.02 -39.72 39.19
CA SER A 652 -0.13 -39.25 40.26
C SER A 652 0.34 -37.78 40.14
N LYS A 653 0.33 -37.22 38.91
CA LYS A 653 0.71 -35.83 38.62
C LYS A 653 -0.48 -34.87 38.47
N VAL A 654 -1.71 -35.36 38.50
CA VAL A 654 -2.91 -34.53 38.32
C VAL A 654 -3.08 -33.60 39.52
N LYS A 655 -3.28 -32.31 39.24
CA LYS A 655 -3.44 -31.23 40.24
C LYS A 655 -4.87 -30.71 40.30
N ASN A 656 -5.64 -30.82 39.22
CA ASN A 656 -7.00 -30.29 39.11
C ASN A 656 -7.93 -31.33 38.48
N MET A 657 -8.97 -31.71 39.22
CA MET A 657 -10.05 -32.62 38.84
C MET A 657 -11.43 -32.00 39.14
N LYS A 658 -11.51 -30.66 39.24
CA LYS A 658 -12.79 -29.98 39.49
C LYS A 658 -13.84 -30.44 38.47
N SER A 659 -15.02 -30.82 38.95
CA SER A 659 -16.18 -31.19 38.13
C SER A 659 -15.89 -32.28 37.07
N MET A 660 -14.90 -33.15 37.29
CA MET A 660 -14.41 -34.11 36.29
C MET A 660 -15.52 -34.99 35.69
N PHE A 661 -16.44 -35.47 36.52
CA PHE A 661 -17.59 -36.30 36.17
C PHE A 661 -18.92 -35.67 36.58
N GLU A 662 -18.98 -34.35 36.83
CA GLU A 662 -20.24 -33.68 37.14
C GLU A 662 -21.24 -33.89 35.98
N GLU A 663 -22.47 -34.30 36.28
CA GLU A 663 -23.51 -34.65 35.29
C GLU A 663 -23.18 -35.81 34.31
N ALA A 664 -22.11 -36.59 34.55
CA ALA A 664 -21.81 -37.80 33.79
C ALA A 664 -22.72 -38.97 34.26
N THR A 665 -23.98 -38.97 33.80
CA THR A 665 -25.03 -39.82 34.38
C THR A 665 -24.81 -41.32 34.22
N ASP A 666 -24.14 -41.82 33.17
CA ASP A 666 -23.94 -43.26 33.01
C ASP A 666 -22.64 -43.78 33.65
N PHE A 667 -21.73 -42.89 34.07
CA PHE A 667 -20.41 -43.30 34.55
C PHE A 667 -20.47 -43.88 35.96
N ASN A 668 -20.14 -45.17 36.11
CA ASN A 668 -20.03 -45.85 37.41
C ASN A 668 -18.91 -46.92 37.42
N GLN A 669 -17.80 -46.65 36.73
CA GLN A 669 -16.65 -47.57 36.69
C GLN A 669 -15.77 -47.41 37.92
N ASN A 670 -15.11 -48.49 38.34
CA ASN A 670 -14.22 -48.46 39.49
C ASN A 670 -12.92 -47.70 39.16
N ILE A 671 -12.70 -46.57 39.83
CA ILE A 671 -11.48 -45.74 39.75
C ILE A 671 -10.89 -45.50 41.15
N SER A 672 -11.25 -46.33 42.14
CA SER A 672 -10.83 -46.15 43.54
C SER A 672 -9.32 -46.29 43.73
N ASN A 673 -8.62 -46.86 42.75
CA ASN A 673 -7.18 -47.10 42.75
C ASN A 673 -6.35 -45.91 42.25
N TRP A 674 -6.98 -44.83 41.76
CA TRP A 674 -6.24 -43.65 41.28
C TRP A 674 -5.41 -42.97 42.36
N GLU A 675 -4.18 -42.61 42.00
CA GLU A 675 -3.28 -41.84 42.88
C GLU A 675 -3.63 -40.35 42.83
N VAL A 676 -4.30 -39.84 43.86
CA VAL A 676 -4.82 -38.46 43.93
C VAL A 676 -4.09 -37.55 44.93
N ASN A 677 -2.91 -37.95 45.43
CA ASN A 677 -2.18 -37.22 46.47
C ASN A 677 -1.75 -35.79 46.06
N GLN A 678 -1.64 -35.50 44.75
CA GLN A 678 -1.28 -34.17 44.24
C GLN A 678 -2.48 -33.31 43.83
N VAL A 679 -3.71 -33.85 43.89
CA VAL A 679 -4.92 -33.14 43.47
C VAL A 679 -5.24 -32.07 44.52
N LYS A 680 -5.21 -30.80 44.09
CA LYS A 680 -5.49 -29.63 44.93
C LYS A 680 -6.93 -29.15 44.82
N ASN A 681 -7.59 -29.44 43.70
CA ASN A 681 -8.96 -29.04 43.45
C ASN A 681 -9.75 -30.20 42.86
N TYR A 682 -10.77 -30.65 43.59
CA TYR A 682 -11.72 -31.69 43.20
C TYR A 682 -13.15 -31.29 43.56
N SER A 683 -13.43 -29.98 43.65
CA SER A 683 -14.80 -29.50 43.92
C SER A 683 -15.77 -30.04 42.88
N ASP A 684 -16.95 -30.47 43.33
CA ASP A 684 -18.01 -31.02 42.47
C ASP A 684 -17.57 -32.23 41.62
N PHE A 685 -16.50 -32.95 42.00
CA PHE A 685 -15.86 -34.03 41.22
C PHE A 685 -16.83 -34.94 40.45
N ASN A 686 -17.91 -35.39 41.09
CA ASN A 686 -18.91 -36.29 40.53
C ASN A 686 -20.36 -35.85 40.87
N LYS A 687 -20.59 -34.54 41.07
CA LYS A 687 -21.91 -34.01 41.43
C LYS A 687 -22.95 -34.35 40.35
N ASN A 688 -24.14 -34.78 40.77
CA ASN A 688 -25.21 -35.22 39.86
C ASN A 688 -24.81 -36.35 38.89
N SER A 689 -23.83 -37.20 39.25
CA SER A 689 -23.47 -38.42 38.50
C SER A 689 -23.92 -39.69 39.24
N ASN A 690 -23.86 -40.84 38.56
CA ASN A 690 -24.14 -42.15 39.15
C ASN A 690 -22.89 -42.86 39.74
N LEU A 691 -21.76 -42.16 39.86
CA LEU A 691 -20.52 -42.74 40.39
C LEU A 691 -20.66 -43.04 41.90
N GLU A 692 -20.71 -44.33 42.24
CA GLU A 692 -20.84 -44.80 43.63
C GLU A 692 -19.61 -44.51 44.48
N GLU A 693 -19.79 -44.22 45.78
CA GLU A 693 -18.69 -43.89 46.71
C GLU A 693 -17.55 -44.92 46.73
N LYS A 694 -17.88 -46.22 46.63
CA LYS A 694 -16.89 -47.31 46.61
C LYS A 694 -15.96 -47.28 45.40
N ASN A 695 -16.39 -46.62 44.33
CA ASN A 695 -15.67 -46.51 43.07
C ASN A 695 -14.83 -45.21 42.99
N ILE A 696 -14.91 -44.32 43.98
CA ILE A 696 -14.22 -43.01 44.01
C ILE A 696 -12.85 -43.14 44.71
N PRO A 697 -11.77 -42.51 44.21
CA PRO A 697 -10.48 -42.48 44.90
C PRO A 697 -10.55 -41.68 46.21
N SER A 698 -9.68 -42.03 47.16
CA SER A 698 -9.63 -41.35 48.45
C SER A 698 -8.87 -40.01 48.34
N PHE A 699 -9.62 -38.92 48.17
CA PHE A 699 -9.07 -37.56 48.25
C PHE A 699 -8.70 -37.24 49.71
N LYS A 700 -7.44 -36.89 49.96
CA LYS A 700 -7.03 -36.37 51.26
C LYS A 700 -7.55 -34.94 51.40
N LYS A 701 -8.21 -34.66 52.53
CA LYS A 701 -8.67 -33.32 52.89
C LYS A 701 -7.50 -32.36 53.11
#